data_AF-A0A9D9DTS5-F1
#
_entry.id   AF-A0A9D9DTS5-F1
#
_cell.length_a   1.000
_cell.length_b   1.000
_cell.length_c   1.000
_cell.angle_alpha   90.00
_cell.angle_beta   90.00
_cell.angle_gamma   90.00
#
_symmetry.space_group_name_H-M   'P 1'
#
loop_
_entity.id
_entity.type
_entity.pdbx_description
1 polymer ?
#
loop_
_entity_poly.entity_id
_entity_poly.type
_entity_poly.pdbx_seq_one_letter_code
_entity_poly.pdbx_strand_id
1 'polypeptide(L)'
;MLQMKERRSRGFAAGGQSGRFWGIFFFFFLFFFSASAQFYTGSSQTFGRKRVQYNQFYWNYYRFDGFDVYFNSQGKNLALYTANYVQNHLDEMENLIGFQSQAGLKFIVFNRLSDYKQSNIGYLDENTESNGNPGGITRFLDNKVFLYFEGNYVDFERQIRRGIAEILLSQAITGTKVGAQYRSSYLTDLPRWYTGGLASYYSRPWDEELDEKLAASIHKKGYKYFASLEGEEAVFAGHSFWYFIAEKYGPEAVSRCVRVVASERRINKTFEIAVGVKFKDLVRLWRNYYMDRYGLGVVRDTAMATHVLKRVNKVDHVYDRFVLNPKGKEAAFVANKIGRAKVYLQTVDPMRRFCIFRTGAAINDNPDYSFPLLCFHPDGEKLGVMCEYEGRTTLFVYEMEWTRRGRLKRGRINRHTQRYYLDAFDKVNSFSFSPDGRMLALGAANNGYPDIYLFRLGAGTREQITFDLYDDYDPVFVPGTNYLVFASNRPDDTIRKNEKFELAPSFKPGRNLYAYDLEKKGNVLFAMTDEDVRTLLRSPRAMGEGRLLFTSNKYGQTNVALGQMGKQISHVDTAIHYRPTFESGIITDYEPGMVSFDASVERGEYAQIRHLVSDKGRYWMGMDPLERILPSLGEGDLLLRESSGLSSEEEESRGLIEERALRGKERKVRPSRFKEELWTKEKKRRARIAYQDSVAKVLAADTSLAAKKLAEQRLAQALPQLRNAEAKDYRPLTEYDIWLLKRAGLWQLSDTASKPLQEMPAPLLQAWHNHRMMWTRSDTTGLGRMSDEAARAWLEQAMTVDSAEEEVQRIPPRQRLYQVEYSINSATTQLSFDYLSATYQQFTNSSSPIYLNPGTGGLTQISMSDLMENHRIVGGFGFSFDFSSTEYLFSYEYLERRLGHQLVLHMANFNSNDYDGYPYKQNTYDVHYVMKYPLTPVSMIRASVFGRYDRSIQQAIDYPSLMTESYHELRVGLKAEWVYDHSRFVTQNIYFGTRGKIWAEYYQGVWNNLQNLFVVGLDFRDYRRLYKTMIWANRIALSTSFGQQKLVYYMGGVDSWIGARFNQDVQTDPNQNYAYQTLATNMRGFTQNIRNGNTFAVINSEIRIPFVQVISPRPVQSSFLRHLQLVLFGDVGSAWSGWNPWSKDNMFYKQTIEDGKLTVVLDKNANPFVAGFGVGLRMQLFGYFLRGDVAWGAENGIVHKRPVFYFSLSTDF
;
A
#
# COMPACT_ATOMS: atom_id res chain seq x y z
N MET A 1 -8.48 -73.20 30.57
CA MET A 1 -9.85 -72.70 30.83
C MET A 1 -9.77 -71.43 31.68
N LEU A 2 -10.78 -70.56 31.60
CA LEU A 2 -11.24 -69.58 32.61
C LEU A 2 -10.23 -69.02 33.63
N GLN A 3 -10.01 -67.70 33.56
CA GLN A 3 -10.19 -66.84 34.72
C GLN A 3 -11.03 -65.60 34.36
N MET A 4 -12.19 -65.48 35.01
CA MET A 4 -12.96 -64.26 35.14
C MET A 4 -13.00 -63.88 36.63
N LYS A 5 -12.92 -62.59 36.95
CA LYS A 5 -13.73 -62.00 38.02
C LYS A 5 -13.75 -60.47 37.95
N GLU A 6 -14.95 -59.91 37.87
CA GLU A 6 -15.20 -58.49 38.09
C GLU A 6 -15.20 -58.15 39.58
N ARG A 7 -15.01 -56.85 39.90
CA ARG A 7 -15.93 -56.02 40.71
C ARG A 7 -15.54 -54.55 40.51
N ARG A 8 -16.44 -53.69 40.00
CA ARG A 8 -17.46 -52.86 40.71
C ARG A 8 -16.87 -51.65 41.48
N SER A 9 -17.53 -50.48 41.59
CA SER A 9 -18.72 -49.89 40.90
C SER A 9 -19.09 -48.51 41.49
N ARG A 10 -20.00 -47.75 40.83
CA ARG A 10 -20.78 -46.57 41.33
C ARG A 10 -19.99 -45.24 41.37
N GLY A 11 -20.59 -44.05 41.29
CA GLY A 11 -22.02 -43.62 41.30
C GLY A 11 -22.26 -42.57 42.42
N PHE A 12 -23.20 -41.61 42.38
CA PHE A 12 -24.45 -41.43 41.62
C PHE A 12 -24.98 -39.97 41.76
N ALA A 13 -25.82 -39.46 40.81
CA ALA A 13 -26.90 -38.43 40.97
C ALA A 13 -26.63 -37.01 41.59
N ALA A 14 -27.50 -35.97 41.46
CA ALA A 14 -28.48 -35.55 40.42
C ALA A 14 -29.05 -34.11 40.71
N GLY A 15 -29.70 -33.47 39.71
CA GLY A 15 -30.52 -32.25 39.85
C GLY A 15 -29.80 -30.90 39.63
N GLY A 16 -30.44 -29.82 39.11
CA GLY A 16 -31.78 -29.68 38.54
C GLY A 16 -32.11 -28.24 38.03
N GLN A 17 -33.24 -28.11 37.32
CA GLN A 17 -33.94 -26.90 36.81
C GLN A 17 -33.42 -26.06 35.59
N SER A 18 -34.33 -25.98 34.61
CA SER A 18 -34.74 -24.82 33.77
C SER A 18 -33.78 -24.07 32.82
N GLY A 19 -34.23 -23.88 31.57
CA GLY A 19 -34.15 -22.57 30.92
C GLY A 19 -33.73 -22.50 29.44
N ARG A 20 -34.71 -22.50 28.52
CA ARG A 20 -34.67 -21.90 27.16
C ARG A 20 -33.46 -22.21 26.25
N PHE A 21 -33.64 -23.08 25.26
CA PHE A 21 -33.29 -22.80 23.85
C PHE A 21 -33.93 -23.87 22.92
N TRP A 22 -35.19 -23.64 22.53
CA TRP A 22 -35.87 -24.33 21.44
C TRP A 22 -36.61 -23.30 20.59
N GLY A 23 -36.46 -23.38 19.27
CA GLY A 23 -36.81 -22.33 18.30
C GLY A 23 -35.71 -22.21 17.25
N ILE A 24 -36.08 -21.87 16.00
CA ILE A 24 -35.22 -21.97 14.79
C ILE A 24 -34.99 -23.42 14.32
N PHE A 25 -36.04 -24.25 14.22
CA PHE A 25 -35.94 -25.57 13.57
C PHE A 25 -37.21 -26.09 12.85
N PHE A 26 -38.26 -25.28 12.67
CA PHE A 26 -39.55 -25.80 12.16
C PHE A 26 -40.39 -24.81 11.32
N PHE A 27 -39.75 -23.99 10.48
CA PHE A 27 -40.48 -23.02 9.63
C PHE A 27 -39.84 -22.76 8.26
N PHE A 28 -39.25 -23.80 7.66
CA PHE A 28 -38.67 -23.76 6.31
C PHE A 28 -39.03 -25.04 5.53
N PHE A 29 -40.33 -25.22 5.27
CA PHE A 29 -40.81 -26.37 4.49
C PHE A 29 -42.13 -26.05 3.78
N LEU A 30 -42.04 -25.45 2.59
CA LEU A 30 -43.05 -25.47 1.51
C LEU A 30 -42.53 -24.70 0.27
N PHE A 31 -43.09 -25.02 -0.90
CA PHE A 31 -42.78 -24.48 -2.24
C PHE A 31 -41.36 -24.74 -2.79
N PHE A 32 -41.21 -25.91 -3.42
CA PHE A 32 -40.20 -26.23 -4.44
C PHE A 32 -40.86 -26.26 -5.83
N PHE A 33 -40.27 -25.53 -6.79
CA PHE A 33 -40.50 -25.38 -8.25
C PHE A 33 -39.47 -24.30 -8.71
N SER A 34 -39.21 -23.90 -9.96
CA SER A 34 -39.30 -24.51 -11.31
C SER A 34 -38.39 -23.73 -12.31
N ALA A 35 -37.10 -24.16 -12.53
CA ALA A 35 -36.15 -24.07 -13.70
C ALA A 35 -34.56 -24.11 -13.36
N SER A 36 -33.56 -24.47 -14.23
CA SER A 36 -32.08 -24.66 -13.87
C SER A 36 -30.89 -24.12 -14.76
N ALA A 37 -30.18 -23.02 -14.45
CA ALA A 37 -29.01 -22.56 -15.26
C ALA A 37 -27.65 -23.10 -14.79
N GLN A 38 -27.27 -24.27 -15.31
CA GLN A 38 -26.11 -24.99 -14.80
C GLN A 38 -24.76 -24.32 -15.09
N PHE A 39 -24.10 -23.85 -14.02
CA PHE A 39 -22.81 -23.14 -14.03
C PHE A 39 -21.64 -24.03 -13.57
N TYR A 40 -20.63 -24.26 -14.43
CA TYR A 40 -19.54 -25.23 -14.23
C TYR A 40 -18.81 -24.97 -12.92
N THR A 41 -18.98 -25.91 -12.00
CA THR A 41 -18.49 -25.78 -10.63
C THR A 41 -18.10 -27.12 -10.00
N GLY A 42 -17.86 -28.15 -10.83
CA GLY A 42 -17.37 -29.45 -10.36
C GLY A 42 -16.00 -29.36 -9.68
N SER A 43 -15.07 -28.58 -10.24
CA SER A 43 -13.68 -28.50 -9.77
C SER A 43 -13.12 -27.08 -9.71
N SER A 44 -13.08 -26.38 -10.85
CA SER A 44 -12.52 -25.05 -10.98
C SER A 44 -13.45 -24.02 -10.34
N GLN A 45 -13.00 -23.41 -9.24
CA GLN A 45 -13.78 -22.49 -8.43
C GLN A 45 -13.14 -21.12 -8.39
N THR A 46 -13.85 -20.10 -8.88
CA THR A 46 -13.36 -18.71 -8.84
C THR A 46 -13.37 -18.16 -7.41
N PHE A 47 -12.18 -17.88 -6.89
CA PHE A 47 -11.95 -17.13 -5.65
C PHE A 47 -11.71 -15.65 -5.97
N GLY A 48 -11.62 -14.82 -4.92
CA GLY A 48 -11.34 -13.39 -5.04
C GLY A 48 -11.87 -12.62 -3.84
N ARG A 49 -11.31 -11.44 -3.62
CA ARG A 49 -11.76 -10.49 -2.59
C ARG A 49 -12.71 -9.44 -3.22
N LYS A 50 -13.22 -8.51 -2.41
CA LYS A 50 -13.69 -7.18 -2.86
C LYS A 50 -13.41 -6.18 -1.73
N ARG A 51 -13.11 -4.93 -2.07
CA ARG A 51 -13.04 -3.82 -1.11
C ARG A 51 -14.43 -3.62 -0.44
N VAL A 52 -14.42 -3.15 0.81
CA VAL A 52 -15.64 -2.97 1.60
C VAL A 52 -15.96 -1.48 1.68
N GLN A 53 -16.95 -1.03 0.90
CA GLN A 53 -17.42 0.35 0.93
C GLN A 53 -18.29 0.59 2.16
N TYR A 54 -17.97 1.64 2.93
CA TYR A 54 -18.82 2.19 3.99
C TYR A 54 -19.38 3.56 3.54
N ASN A 55 -18.55 4.37 2.87
CA ASN A 55 -18.87 5.69 2.35
C ASN A 55 -19.38 5.62 0.88
N GLN A 56 -20.07 6.69 0.43
CA GLN A 56 -20.41 6.95 -0.97
C GLN A 56 -19.69 8.22 -1.45
N PHE A 57 -19.24 8.26 -2.70
CA PHE A 57 -18.38 9.33 -3.22
C PHE A 57 -19.02 10.04 -4.42
N TYR A 58 -19.43 11.29 -4.23
CA TYR A 58 -19.89 12.14 -5.32
C TYR A 58 -18.72 12.92 -5.93
N TRP A 59 -18.31 12.50 -7.13
CA TRP A 59 -17.12 13.00 -7.79
C TRP A 59 -17.36 14.29 -8.57
N ASN A 60 -16.47 15.26 -8.36
CA ASN A 60 -16.33 16.50 -9.11
C ASN A 60 -14.94 16.53 -9.73
N TYR A 61 -14.71 17.42 -10.69
CA TYR A 61 -13.39 17.61 -11.27
C TYR A 61 -13.10 19.03 -11.76
N TYR A 62 -11.80 19.30 -11.85
CA TYR A 62 -11.19 20.47 -12.47
C TYR A 62 -10.44 20.04 -13.73
N ARG A 63 -10.79 20.63 -14.88
CA ARG A 63 -10.14 20.41 -16.18
C ARG A 63 -9.09 21.49 -16.40
N PHE A 64 -7.84 21.08 -16.61
CA PHE A 64 -6.75 21.93 -17.08
C PHE A 64 -6.31 21.46 -18.49
N ASP A 65 -5.39 22.20 -19.10
CA ASP A 65 -4.57 21.65 -20.18
C ASP A 65 -3.56 20.66 -19.56
N GLY A 66 -3.16 19.63 -20.31
CA GLY A 66 -2.28 18.55 -19.84
C GLY A 66 -2.83 17.64 -18.72
N PHE A 67 -3.81 18.07 -17.89
CA PHE A 67 -4.30 17.26 -16.77
C PHE A 67 -5.74 17.55 -16.31
N ASP A 68 -6.29 16.65 -15.49
CA ASP A 68 -7.52 16.78 -14.70
C ASP A 68 -7.21 16.55 -13.21
N VAL A 69 -7.98 17.18 -12.31
CA VAL A 69 -8.03 16.80 -10.88
C VAL A 69 -9.46 16.45 -10.48
N TYR A 70 -9.71 15.17 -10.23
CA TYR A 70 -10.97 14.61 -9.74
C TYR A 70 -10.95 14.50 -8.21
N PHE A 71 -12.06 14.81 -7.55
CA PHE A 71 -12.17 14.84 -6.08
C PHE A 71 -13.60 14.54 -5.60
N ASN A 72 -13.72 13.96 -4.40
CA ASN A 72 -15.03 13.78 -3.75
C ASN A 72 -15.52 15.12 -3.12
N SER A 73 -16.75 15.17 -2.61
CA SER A 73 -17.36 16.42 -2.09
C SER A 73 -16.60 17.12 -0.95
N GLN A 74 -15.73 16.42 -0.20
CA GLN A 74 -14.88 17.00 0.85
C GLN A 74 -13.43 17.22 0.39
N GLY A 75 -13.08 16.84 -0.84
CA GLY A 75 -11.71 16.93 -1.37
C GLY A 75 -11.37 18.25 -2.07
N LYS A 76 -12.28 19.24 -2.08
CA LYS A 76 -12.13 20.47 -2.89
C LYS A 76 -10.82 21.21 -2.62
N ASN A 77 -10.47 21.38 -1.35
CA ASN A 77 -9.27 22.10 -0.92
C ASN A 77 -7.99 21.39 -1.37
N LEU A 78 -7.93 20.07 -1.16
CA LEU A 78 -6.84 19.22 -1.63
C LEU A 78 -6.74 19.21 -3.16
N ALA A 79 -7.87 19.26 -3.88
CA ALA A 79 -7.89 19.29 -5.34
C ALA A 79 -7.38 20.62 -5.92
N LEU A 80 -7.72 21.76 -5.29
CA LEU A 80 -7.15 23.07 -5.63
C LEU A 80 -5.65 23.12 -5.35
N TYR A 81 -5.21 22.55 -4.23
CA TYR A 81 -3.78 22.40 -3.91
C TYR A 81 -3.06 21.55 -4.96
N THR A 82 -3.57 20.34 -5.25
CA THR A 82 -3.02 19.46 -6.30
C THR A 82 -2.96 20.18 -7.64
N ALA A 83 -3.99 20.94 -8.02
CA ALA A 83 -4.00 21.68 -9.28
C ALA A 83 -2.88 22.72 -9.36
N ASN A 84 -2.76 23.60 -8.37
CA ASN A 84 -1.69 24.59 -8.30
C ASN A 84 -0.31 23.92 -8.29
N TYR A 85 -0.13 22.88 -7.46
CA TYR A 85 1.16 22.18 -7.34
C TYR A 85 1.54 21.42 -8.62
N VAL A 86 0.60 20.80 -9.34
CA VAL A 86 0.86 20.17 -10.64
C VAL A 86 1.20 21.23 -11.69
N GLN A 87 0.42 22.31 -11.77
CA GLN A 87 0.64 23.39 -12.75
C GLN A 87 2.02 24.04 -12.61
N ASN A 88 2.55 24.16 -11.38
CA ASN A 88 3.87 24.76 -11.13
C ASN A 88 5.05 23.79 -11.31
N HIS A 89 4.83 22.47 -11.44
CA HIS A 89 5.90 21.47 -11.42
C HIS A 89 5.85 20.41 -12.54
N LEU A 90 4.78 20.31 -13.33
CA LEU A 90 4.68 19.30 -14.39
C LEU A 90 5.82 19.46 -15.40
N ASP A 91 6.02 20.68 -15.91
CA ASP A 91 7.10 21.01 -16.87
C ASP A 91 8.49 20.73 -16.29
N GLU A 92 8.71 20.97 -15.00
CA GLU A 92 9.97 20.60 -14.31
C GLU A 92 10.21 19.09 -14.42
N MET A 93 9.19 18.29 -14.15
CA MET A 93 9.28 16.83 -14.14
C MET A 93 9.39 16.22 -15.55
N GLU A 94 8.67 16.77 -16.55
CA GLU A 94 8.81 16.35 -17.95
C GLU A 94 10.22 16.62 -18.47
N ASN A 95 10.80 17.78 -18.17
CA ASN A 95 12.17 18.14 -18.54
C ASN A 95 13.22 17.27 -17.80
N LEU A 96 13.03 17.01 -16.50
CA LEU A 96 13.92 16.15 -15.71
C LEU A 96 13.96 14.69 -16.20
N ILE A 97 12.83 14.16 -16.66
CA ILE A 97 12.72 12.81 -17.23
C ILE A 97 13.16 12.80 -18.71
N GLY A 98 12.97 13.91 -19.43
CA GLY A 98 13.21 14.03 -20.86
C GLY A 98 12.09 13.43 -21.71
N PHE A 99 10.84 13.51 -21.24
CA PHE A 99 9.65 12.98 -21.90
C PHE A 99 8.40 13.79 -21.53
N GLN A 100 7.63 14.19 -22.55
CA GLN A 100 6.38 14.95 -22.38
C GLN A 100 5.14 14.06 -22.61
N SER A 101 4.10 14.24 -21.80
CA SER A 101 2.90 13.43 -21.88
C SER A 101 1.97 13.87 -23.03
N GLN A 102 1.72 12.95 -23.97
CA GLN A 102 0.80 13.19 -25.09
C GLN A 102 -0.66 12.90 -24.76
N ALA A 103 -0.96 12.47 -23.54
CA ALA A 103 -2.29 12.06 -23.11
C ALA A 103 -2.47 12.48 -21.65
N GLY A 104 -3.44 13.35 -21.39
CA GLY A 104 -3.49 14.10 -20.13
C GLY A 104 -3.57 13.23 -18.87
N LEU A 105 -2.91 13.70 -17.80
CA LEU A 105 -2.88 13.05 -16.50
C LEU A 105 -4.23 13.21 -15.77
N LYS A 106 -4.70 12.18 -15.08
CA LYS A 106 -5.95 12.20 -14.31
C LYS A 106 -5.65 11.99 -12.82
N PHE A 107 -5.48 13.06 -12.07
CA PHE A 107 -5.27 13.00 -10.61
C PHE A 107 -6.60 12.71 -9.91
N ILE A 108 -6.64 11.74 -9.01
CA ILE A 108 -7.84 11.32 -8.28
C ILE A 108 -7.53 11.44 -6.78
N VAL A 109 -8.15 12.44 -6.15
CA VAL A 109 -7.85 12.92 -4.79
C VAL A 109 -8.86 12.37 -3.78
N PHE A 110 -8.33 11.72 -2.75
CA PHE A 110 -9.05 11.20 -1.59
C PHE A 110 -8.63 11.94 -0.31
N ASN A 111 -9.58 12.26 0.56
CA ASN A 111 -9.30 12.90 1.86
C ASN A 111 -8.55 11.99 2.85
N ARG A 112 -8.58 10.66 2.65
CA ARG A 112 -8.14 9.62 3.59
C ARG A 112 -7.64 8.39 2.84
N LEU A 113 -6.62 7.69 3.35
CA LEU A 113 -6.20 6.39 2.78
C LEU A 113 -7.30 5.31 2.86
N SER A 114 -8.24 5.41 3.81
CA SER A 114 -9.41 4.50 3.83
C SER A 114 -10.40 4.75 2.71
N ASP A 115 -10.58 5.98 2.21
CA ASP A 115 -11.48 6.23 1.09
C ASP A 115 -10.92 5.61 -0.20
N TYR A 116 -9.61 5.72 -0.42
CA TYR A 116 -8.92 4.97 -1.49
C TYR A 116 -9.11 3.45 -1.35
N LYS A 117 -8.97 2.88 -0.14
CA LYS A 117 -9.19 1.44 0.14
C LYS A 117 -10.66 1.00 0.09
N GLN A 118 -11.60 1.92 0.05
CA GLN A 118 -13.02 1.64 -0.18
C GLN A 118 -13.37 1.70 -1.67
N SER A 119 -12.69 2.59 -2.42
CA SER A 119 -12.89 2.80 -3.85
C SER A 119 -12.50 1.57 -4.68
N ASN A 120 -13.18 1.36 -5.81
CA ASN A 120 -12.92 0.21 -6.70
C ASN A 120 -11.64 0.36 -7.54
N ILE A 121 -11.06 1.57 -7.64
CA ILE A 121 -10.00 1.88 -8.61
C ILE A 121 -8.68 1.16 -8.32
N GLY A 122 -8.04 0.65 -9.37
CA GLY A 122 -6.79 -0.13 -9.32
C GLY A 122 -6.93 -1.53 -8.69
N TYR A 123 -8.15 -1.93 -8.31
CA TYR A 123 -8.40 -3.19 -7.61
C TYR A 123 -8.49 -4.40 -8.57
N LEU A 124 -8.79 -4.14 -9.85
CA LEU A 124 -9.01 -5.19 -10.84
C LEU A 124 -7.71 -5.87 -11.31
N ASP A 125 -6.58 -5.16 -11.33
CA ASP A 125 -5.30 -5.71 -11.79
C ASP A 125 -4.76 -6.81 -10.87
N GLU A 126 -4.75 -6.58 -9.54
CA GLU A 126 -4.29 -7.60 -8.57
C GLU A 126 -5.08 -8.92 -8.67
N ASN A 127 -6.39 -8.84 -8.92
CA ASN A 127 -7.24 -10.03 -9.02
C ASN A 127 -7.08 -10.73 -10.38
N THR A 128 -6.91 -9.97 -11.46
CA THR A 128 -6.74 -10.51 -12.83
C THR A 128 -5.43 -11.28 -12.97
N GLU A 129 -4.37 -10.89 -12.26
CA GLU A 129 -3.10 -11.64 -12.18
C GLU A 129 -3.22 -13.02 -11.51
N SER A 130 -4.23 -13.22 -10.65
CA SER A 130 -4.36 -14.44 -9.84
C SER A 130 -5.20 -15.56 -10.48
N ASN A 131 -6.10 -15.21 -11.40
CA ASN A 131 -7.19 -16.09 -11.85
C ASN A 131 -7.15 -16.33 -13.37
N GLY A 132 -5.98 -16.65 -13.92
CA GLY A 132 -5.85 -16.99 -15.34
C GLY A 132 -4.46 -17.40 -15.79
N ASN A 133 -4.35 -17.73 -17.08
CA ASN A 133 -3.09 -17.85 -17.77
C ASN A 133 -2.74 -16.45 -18.34
N PRO A 134 -1.59 -15.84 -18.00
CA PRO A 134 -1.30 -14.45 -18.40
C PRO A 134 -0.86 -14.29 -19.87
N GLY A 135 -0.75 -15.39 -20.63
CA GLY A 135 -0.45 -15.36 -22.06
C GLY A 135 -1.56 -14.67 -22.86
N GLY A 136 -1.21 -13.67 -23.67
CA GLY A 136 -2.16 -12.98 -24.55
C GLY A 136 -2.95 -11.84 -23.90
N ILE A 137 -2.72 -11.53 -22.61
CA ILE A 137 -3.33 -10.36 -21.95
C ILE A 137 -2.50 -9.10 -22.25
N THR A 138 -3.08 -8.13 -22.95
CA THR A 138 -2.57 -6.75 -23.02
C THR A 138 -3.39 -5.86 -22.09
N ARG A 139 -2.75 -5.34 -21.04
CA ARG A 139 -3.24 -4.18 -20.30
C ARG A 139 -2.82 -2.91 -21.01
N PHE A 140 -3.70 -1.92 -21.07
CA PHE A 140 -3.37 -0.57 -21.54
C PHE A 140 -3.02 0.30 -20.33
N LEU A 141 -2.11 1.25 -20.52
CA LEU A 141 -1.70 2.13 -19.43
C LEU A 141 -2.76 3.18 -19.16
N ASP A 142 -3.19 3.22 -17.91
CA ASP A 142 -4.11 4.22 -17.39
C ASP A 142 -3.32 5.45 -16.91
N ASN A 143 -3.84 6.65 -17.18
CA ASN A 143 -3.19 7.91 -16.80
C ASN A 143 -3.62 8.39 -15.39
N LYS A 144 -4.12 7.48 -14.56
CA LYS A 144 -4.62 7.78 -13.21
C LYS A 144 -3.47 7.93 -12.20
N VAL A 145 -3.42 9.07 -11.52
CA VAL A 145 -2.62 9.25 -10.29
C VAL A 145 -3.54 9.19 -9.09
N PHE A 146 -3.34 8.23 -8.20
CA PHE A 146 -4.08 8.14 -6.93
C PHE A 146 -3.36 8.94 -5.84
N LEU A 147 -4.06 9.89 -5.23
CA LEU A 147 -3.55 10.73 -4.16
C LEU A 147 -4.45 10.60 -2.94
N TYR A 148 -3.89 10.32 -1.77
CA TYR A 148 -4.63 10.31 -0.51
C TYR A 148 -3.94 11.18 0.53
N PHE A 149 -4.71 12.05 1.19
CA PHE A 149 -4.18 12.90 2.24
C PHE A 149 -4.18 12.16 3.58
N GLU A 150 -3.06 12.23 4.30
CA GLU A 150 -2.90 11.66 5.64
C GLU A 150 -2.53 12.79 6.63
N GLY A 151 -2.98 14.03 6.39
CA GLY A 151 -2.66 15.19 7.22
C GLY A 151 -1.17 15.58 7.18
N ASN A 152 -0.54 15.51 6.00
CA ASN A 152 0.84 15.92 5.77
C ASN A 152 1.04 16.37 4.33
N TYR A 153 1.19 17.67 4.07
CA TYR A 153 1.41 18.22 2.74
C TYR A 153 2.73 17.78 2.13
N VAL A 154 3.81 17.68 2.92
CA VAL A 154 5.11 17.19 2.42
C VAL A 154 4.99 15.77 1.87
N ASP A 155 4.18 14.89 2.48
CA ASP A 155 3.93 13.54 1.95
C ASP A 155 2.87 13.50 0.83
N PHE A 156 2.02 14.52 0.72
CA PHE A 156 1.07 14.68 -0.38
C PHE A 156 1.78 15.18 -1.66
N GLU A 157 2.67 16.16 -1.56
CA GLU A 157 3.57 16.61 -2.63
C GLU A 157 4.43 15.46 -3.18
N ARG A 158 4.99 14.63 -2.27
CA ARG A 158 5.74 13.43 -2.63
C ARG A 158 4.88 12.42 -3.40
N GLN A 159 3.60 12.26 -3.06
CA GLN A 159 2.67 11.44 -3.84
C GLN A 159 2.40 12.04 -5.23
N ILE A 160 2.18 13.36 -5.34
CA ILE A 160 1.94 14.05 -6.62
C ILE A 160 3.14 13.86 -7.55
N ARG A 161 4.35 14.23 -7.10
CA ARG A 161 5.59 14.06 -7.90
C ARG A 161 5.83 12.59 -8.26
N ARG A 162 5.62 11.67 -7.32
CA ARG A 162 5.78 10.23 -7.59
C ARG A 162 4.82 9.73 -8.66
N GLY A 163 3.55 10.12 -8.61
CA GLY A 163 2.55 9.72 -9.60
C GLY A 163 2.86 10.22 -11.00
N ILE A 164 3.27 11.49 -11.12
CA ILE A 164 3.77 12.08 -12.37
C ILE A 164 4.96 11.25 -12.90
N ALA A 165 5.96 10.97 -12.05
CA ALA A 165 7.13 10.20 -12.45
C ALA A 165 6.80 8.75 -12.85
N GLU A 166 5.93 8.04 -12.13
CA GLU A 166 5.55 6.66 -12.46
C GLU A 166 4.83 6.58 -13.82
N ILE A 167 3.92 7.53 -14.12
CA ILE A 167 3.25 7.58 -15.44
C ILE A 167 4.20 8.00 -16.55
N LEU A 168 4.94 9.10 -16.41
CA LEU A 168 5.86 9.59 -17.45
C LEU A 168 6.94 8.54 -17.81
N LEU A 169 7.53 7.87 -16.80
CA LEU A 169 8.49 6.79 -17.03
C LEU A 169 7.82 5.60 -17.73
N SER A 170 6.59 5.25 -17.36
CA SER A 170 5.89 4.14 -18.00
C SER A 170 5.53 4.46 -19.46
N GLN A 171 4.96 5.64 -19.74
CA GLN A 171 4.68 6.13 -21.09
C GLN A 171 5.96 6.22 -21.96
N ALA A 172 7.09 6.67 -21.39
CA ALA A 172 8.38 6.73 -22.10
C ALA A 172 8.93 5.34 -22.48
N ILE A 173 8.68 4.31 -21.66
CA ILE A 173 9.20 2.95 -21.86
C ILE A 173 8.28 2.11 -22.77
N THR A 174 6.96 2.32 -22.73
CA THR A 174 5.98 1.51 -23.48
C THR A 174 5.36 2.19 -24.69
N GLY A 175 5.37 3.52 -24.73
CA GLY A 175 4.64 4.34 -25.70
C GLY A 175 3.23 4.74 -25.26
N THR A 176 2.77 5.88 -25.77
CA THR A 176 1.47 6.51 -25.47
C THR A 176 0.30 5.90 -26.26
N LYS A 177 0.56 5.32 -27.43
CA LYS A 177 -0.47 4.77 -28.32
C LYS A 177 -0.76 3.30 -28.01
N VAL A 178 -2.05 2.92 -28.02
CA VAL A 178 -2.57 1.55 -27.85
C VAL A 178 -1.77 0.50 -28.63
N GLY A 179 -1.52 0.74 -29.92
CA GLY A 179 -0.75 -0.17 -30.79
C GLY A 179 0.76 -0.22 -30.51
N ALA A 180 1.32 0.73 -29.77
CA ALA A 180 2.69 0.67 -29.26
C ALA A 180 2.75 -0.15 -27.95
N GLN A 181 1.80 0.06 -27.04
CA GLN A 181 1.67 -0.69 -25.80
C GLN A 181 1.48 -2.20 -26.06
N TYR A 182 0.62 -2.55 -27.02
CA TYR A 182 0.44 -3.93 -27.51
C TYR A 182 1.74 -4.57 -28.04
N ARG A 183 2.68 -3.76 -28.57
CA ARG A 183 4.02 -4.21 -29.00
C ARG A 183 5.08 -4.15 -27.90
N SER A 184 4.78 -3.61 -26.73
CA SER A 184 5.72 -3.49 -25.61
C SER A 184 5.47 -4.50 -24.49
N SER A 185 4.21 -4.89 -24.24
CA SER A 185 3.81 -5.85 -23.20
C SER A 185 4.54 -7.19 -23.26
N TYR A 186 5.01 -7.61 -24.44
CA TYR A 186 5.72 -8.87 -24.66
C TYR A 186 7.24 -8.80 -24.43
N LEU A 187 7.84 -7.62 -24.20
CA LEU A 187 9.27 -7.40 -24.43
C LEU A 187 10.08 -6.77 -23.29
N THR A 188 9.48 -6.36 -22.17
CA THR A 188 10.27 -5.81 -21.04
C THR A 188 9.61 -6.03 -19.68
N ASP A 189 10.32 -6.69 -18.77
CA ASP A 189 9.91 -6.97 -17.38
C ASP A 189 10.94 -6.31 -16.44
N LEU A 190 10.69 -5.04 -16.06
CA LEU A 190 11.63 -4.21 -15.31
C LEU A 190 11.53 -4.45 -13.79
N PRO A 191 12.65 -4.57 -13.06
CA PRO A 191 12.62 -4.78 -11.62
C PRO A 191 12.23 -3.51 -10.87
N ARG A 192 11.50 -3.66 -9.76
CA ARG A 192 10.95 -2.56 -8.93
C ARG A 192 11.99 -1.55 -8.42
N TRP A 193 13.27 -1.94 -8.29
CA TRP A 193 14.35 -0.98 -7.95
C TRP A 193 14.67 -0.02 -9.10
N TYR A 194 14.46 -0.43 -10.35
CA TYR A 194 14.71 0.42 -11.52
C TYR A 194 13.57 1.43 -11.63
N THR A 195 12.35 0.99 -11.91
CA THR A 195 11.19 1.87 -12.16
C THR A 195 10.73 2.62 -10.91
N GLY A 196 10.32 1.89 -9.87
CA GLY A 196 9.87 2.48 -8.61
C GLY A 196 10.96 3.25 -7.87
N GLY A 197 12.21 2.79 -7.94
CA GLY A 197 13.35 3.52 -7.38
C GLY A 197 13.70 4.80 -8.13
N LEU A 198 13.52 4.83 -9.46
CA LEU A 198 13.72 6.02 -10.28
C LEU A 198 12.60 7.05 -10.07
N ALA A 199 11.34 6.60 -10.04
CA ALA A 199 10.22 7.45 -9.67
C ALA A 199 10.38 8.00 -8.24
N SER A 200 10.89 7.18 -7.30
CA SER A 200 11.22 7.62 -5.95
C SER A 200 12.29 8.73 -5.96
N TYR A 201 13.34 8.60 -6.78
CA TYR A 201 14.39 9.61 -6.95
C TYR A 201 13.85 10.93 -7.53
N TYR A 202 13.00 10.90 -8.55
CA TYR A 202 12.35 12.10 -9.07
C TYR A 202 11.27 12.68 -8.13
N SER A 203 10.76 11.91 -7.16
CA SER A 203 9.69 12.34 -6.25
C SER A 203 10.12 13.10 -5.00
N ARG A 204 11.35 12.86 -4.49
CA ARG A 204 11.87 13.54 -3.28
C ARG A 204 13.40 13.69 -3.37
N PRO A 205 13.97 14.79 -2.85
CA PRO A 205 15.43 14.93 -2.72
C PRO A 205 15.99 13.96 -1.67
N TRP A 206 17.32 13.81 -1.64
CA TRP A 206 18.01 13.09 -0.56
C TRP A 206 17.90 13.88 0.75
N ASP A 207 17.25 13.30 1.75
CA ASP A 207 17.00 13.90 3.06
C ASP A 207 17.58 13.04 4.21
N GLU A 208 17.51 13.55 5.43
CA GLU A 208 18.13 12.88 6.58
C GLU A 208 17.43 11.57 6.99
N GLU A 209 16.15 11.40 6.64
CA GLU A 209 15.44 10.13 6.82
C GLU A 209 16.02 9.05 5.88
N LEU A 210 16.27 9.39 4.62
CA LEU A 210 16.93 8.49 3.66
C LEU A 210 18.38 8.19 4.09
N ASP A 211 19.11 9.17 4.60
CA ASP A 211 20.50 9.01 5.06
C ASP A 211 20.57 8.12 6.31
N GLU A 212 19.73 8.35 7.34
CA GLU A 212 19.65 7.48 8.53
C GLU A 212 19.28 6.04 8.13
N LYS A 213 18.26 5.88 7.28
CA LYS A 213 17.76 4.59 6.80
C LYS A 213 18.78 3.84 5.93
N LEU A 214 19.69 4.53 5.23
CA LEU A 214 20.73 3.90 4.41
C LEU A 214 21.98 3.59 5.23
N ALA A 215 22.46 4.51 6.08
CA ALA A 215 23.54 4.25 7.04
C ALA A 215 23.23 3.00 7.87
N ALA A 216 21.97 2.89 8.30
CA ALA A 216 21.40 1.67 8.82
C ALA A 216 21.48 0.50 7.80
N SER A 217 20.79 0.58 6.66
CA SER A 217 20.55 -0.61 5.84
C SER A 217 21.74 -1.14 5.02
N ILE A 218 22.73 -0.31 4.66
CA ILE A 218 23.85 -0.64 3.74
C ILE A 218 24.69 -1.85 4.22
N HIS A 219 24.79 -2.03 5.54
CA HIS A 219 25.54 -3.10 6.19
C HIS A 219 24.84 -4.47 6.14
N LYS A 220 23.52 -4.52 5.88
CA LYS A 220 22.75 -5.77 5.80
C LYS A 220 23.26 -6.63 4.63
N LYS A 221 23.40 -7.95 4.84
CA LYS A 221 23.83 -8.90 3.80
C LYS A 221 22.96 -8.89 2.52
N GLY A 222 21.71 -8.43 2.59
CA GLY A 222 20.82 -8.27 1.43
C GLY A 222 21.36 -7.28 0.38
N TYR A 223 21.93 -6.14 0.80
CA TYR A 223 22.43 -5.11 -0.13
C TYR A 223 23.72 -5.52 -0.86
N LYS A 224 24.36 -6.64 -0.48
CA LYS A 224 25.39 -7.31 -1.32
C LYS A 224 24.79 -7.85 -2.63
N TYR A 225 23.47 -8.04 -2.67
CA TYR A 225 22.71 -8.58 -3.79
C TYR A 225 21.64 -7.55 -4.19
N PHE A 226 22.05 -6.34 -4.56
CA PHE A 226 21.16 -5.19 -4.86
C PHE A 226 19.94 -5.55 -5.74
N ALA A 227 20.14 -6.28 -6.85
CA ALA A 227 19.07 -6.75 -7.72
C ALA A 227 18.22 -7.91 -7.16
N SER A 228 18.33 -8.22 -5.86
CA SER A 228 17.51 -9.20 -5.11
C SER A 228 16.57 -8.58 -4.08
N LEU A 229 16.55 -7.25 -4.00
CA LEU A 229 15.63 -6.55 -3.11
C LEU A 229 14.23 -6.54 -3.75
N GLU A 230 13.21 -6.69 -2.91
CA GLU A 230 11.78 -6.72 -3.29
C GLU A 230 11.01 -5.67 -2.48
N GLY A 231 9.80 -5.31 -2.94
CA GLY A 231 8.94 -4.32 -2.26
C GLY A 231 9.63 -2.97 -2.04
N GLU A 232 9.45 -2.40 -0.84
CA GLU A 232 10.00 -1.08 -0.50
C GLU A 232 11.51 -1.06 -0.23
N GLU A 233 12.14 -2.20 0.12
CA GLU A 233 13.60 -2.25 0.16
C GLU A 233 14.20 -2.11 -1.25
N ALA A 234 13.51 -2.61 -2.29
CA ALA A 234 13.90 -2.40 -3.69
C ALA A 234 13.78 -0.94 -4.12
N VAL A 235 12.64 -0.30 -3.83
CA VAL A 235 12.37 1.12 -4.16
C VAL A 235 13.41 2.02 -3.50
N PHE A 236 13.63 1.85 -2.20
CA PHE A 236 14.58 2.64 -1.43
C PHE A 236 16.05 2.43 -1.87
N ALA A 237 16.46 1.19 -2.14
CA ALA A 237 17.78 0.92 -2.69
C ALA A 237 17.96 1.54 -4.08
N GLY A 238 16.94 1.42 -4.94
CA GLY A 238 16.88 2.06 -6.25
C GLY A 238 17.06 3.57 -6.17
N HIS A 239 16.32 4.25 -5.29
CA HIS A 239 16.49 5.68 -5.02
C HIS A 239 17.95 6.02 -4.69
N SER A 240 18.55 5.33 -3.72
CA SER A 240 19.95 5.58 -3.31
C SER A 240 20.97 5.32 -4.42
N PHE A 241 20.64 4.45 -5.38
CA PHE A 241 21.45 4.15 -6.55
C PHE A 241 21.33 5.25 -7.61
N TRP A 242 20.12 5.70 -7.92
CA TRP A 242 19.92 6.82 -8.85
C TRP A 242 20.50 8.14 -8.32
N TYR A 243 20.36 8.41 -7.03
CA TYR A 243 21.02 9.54 -6.38
C TYR A 243 22.56 9.43 -6.48
N PHE A 244 23.15 8.25 -6.26
CA PHE A 244 24.58 8.01 -6.51
C PHE A 244 24.99 8.21 -7.98
N ILE A 245 24.16 7.79 -8.95
CA ILE A 245 24.44 8.01 -10.37
C ILE A 245 24.44 9.52 -10.68
N ALA A 246 23.47 10.28 -10.16
CA ALA A 246 23.43 11.73 -10.32
C ALA A 246 24.64 12.43 -9.67
N GLU A 247 25.03 12.03 -8.46
CA GLU A 247 26.19 12.57 -7.72
C GLU A 247 27.55 12.23 -8.35
N LYS A 248 27.65 11.12 -9.11
CA LYS A 248 28.92 10.68 -9.74
C LYS A 248 29.03 10.92 -11.24
N TYR A 249 27.92 11.00 -11.95
CA TYR A 249 27.88 11.09 -13.42
C TYR A 249 26.97 12.22 -13.93
N GLY A 250 26.40 13.02 -13.03
CA GLY A 250 25.48 14.12 -13.34
C GLY A 250 24.02 13.68 -13.51
N PRO A 251 23.02 14.54 -13.23
CA PRO A 251 21.60 14.21 -13.41
C PRO A 251 21.26 13.75 -14.84
N GLU A 252 21.91 14.30 -15.87
CA GLU A 252 21.74 13.87 -17.26
C GLU A 252 21.97 12.38 -17.49
N ALA A 253 22.89 11.75 -16.75
CA ALA A 253 23.18 10.32 -16.89
C ALA A 253 21.94 9.48 -16.53
N VAL A 254 21.10 9.97 -15.62
CA VAL A 254 19.83 9.33 -15.23
C VAL A 254 18.83 9.39 -16.39
N SER A 255 18.55 10.58 -16.92
CA SER A 255 17.61 10.76 -18.06
C SER A 255 18.14 10.13 -19.36
N ARG A 256 19.47 9.94 -19.48
CA ARG A 256 20.10 9.15 -20.54
C ARG A 256 19.85 7.65 -20.36
N CYS A 257 19.89 7.13 -19.13
CA CYS A 257 19.49 5.74 -18.85
C CYS A 257 18.02 5.47 -19.22
N VAL A 258 17.11 6.41 -18.97
CA VAL A 258 15.68 6.28 -19.35
C VAL A 258 15.52 6.14 -20.87
N ARG A 259 16.08 7.07 -21.64
CA ARG A 259 16.01 7.04 -23.11
C ARG A 259 16.63 5.76 -23.70
N VAL A 260 17.72 5.27 -23.12
CA VAL A 260 18.38 4.04 -23.59
C VAL A 260 17.64 2.77 -23.16
N VAL A 261 16.94 2.71 -22.00
CA VAL A 261 16.15 1.51 -21.66
C VAL A 261 14.90 1.38 -22.52
N ALA A 262 14.28 2.50 -22.91
CA ALA A 262 13.13 2.51 -23.82
C ALA A 262 13.46 1.96 -25.22
N SER A 263 14.66 2.27 -25.76
CA SER A 263 15.11 1.79 -27.07
C SER A 263 15.72 0.38 -27.03
N GLU A 264 16.67 0.11 -26.14
CA GLU A 264 17.39 -1.17 -26.07
C GLU A 264 16.59 -2.30 -25.39
N ARG A 265 15.59 -1.95 -24.56
CA ARG A 265 14.76 -2.88 -23.77
C ARG A 265 15.57 -3.85 -22.89
N ARG A 266 16.82 -3.49 -22.56
CA ARG A 266 17.82 -4.37 -21.92
C ARG A 266 18.68 -3.62 -20.89
N ILE A 267 18.20 -3.54 -19.64
CA ILE A 267 18.82 -2.88 -18.48
C ILE A 267 20.34 -3.11 -18.38
N ASN A 268 20.81 -4.35 -18.56
CA ASN A 268 22.22 -4.71 -18.42
C ASN A 268 23.13 -3.95 -19.40
N LYS A 269 22.64 -3.65 -20.61
CA LYS A 269 23.34 -2.88 -21.64
C LYS A 269 23.07 -1.38 -21.52
N THR A 270 21.92 -0.98 -20.97
CA THR A 270 21.54 0.43 -20.73
C THR A 270 22.62 1.21 -20.00
N PHE A 271 23.15 0.69 -18.89
CA PHE A 271 24.20 1.38 -18.12
C PHE A 271 25.57 1.41 -18.83
N GLU A 272 25.87 0.37 -19.62
CA GLU A 272 27.12 0.30 -20.39
C GLU A 272 27.13 1.34 -21.53
N ILE A 273 25.97 1.63 -22.14
CA ILE A 273 25.80 2.70 -23.13
C ILE A 273 25.71 4.09 -22.47
N ALA A 274 24.88 4.24 -21.43
CA ALA A 274 24.54 5.56 -20.88
C ALA A 274 25.59 6.12 -19.91
N VAL A 275 26.34 5.24 -19.22
CA VAL A 275 27.31 5.61 -18.16
C VAL A 275 28.72 5.06 -18.46
N GLY A 276 28.88 4.22 -19.50
CA GLY A 276 30.16 3.59 -19.83
C GLY A 276 30.58 2.45 -18.88
N VAL A 277 29.72 2.05 -17.94
CA VAL A 277 30.06 1.10 -16.87
C VAL A 277 28.98 0.01 -16.73
N LYS A 278 29.44 -1.25 -16.63
CA LYS A 278 28.56 -2.41 -16.47
C LYS A 278 27.81 -2.36 -15.14
N PHE A 279 26.53 -2.68 -15.16
CA PHE A 279 25.63 -2.59 -13.98
C PHE A 279 26.19 -3.30 -12.72
N LYS A 280 26.80 -4.48 -12.88
CA LYS A 280 27.46 -5.25 -11.81
C LYS A 280 28.52 -4.43 -11.05
N ASP A 281 29.20 -3.54 -11.77
CA ASP A 281 30.34 -2.77 -11.27
C ASP A 281 29.90 -1.38 -10.80
N LEU A 282 28.87 -0.78 -11.42
CA LEU A 282 28.15 0.36 -10.82
C LEU A 282 27.58 0.01 -9.44
N VAL A 283 26.95 -1.17 -9.25
CA VAL A 283 26.47 -1.63 -7.94
C VAL A 283 27.61 -1.81 -6.93
N ARG A 284 28.83 -2.12 -7.40
CA ARG A 284 30.03 -2.20 -6.55
C ARG A 284 30.51 -0.81 -6.12
N LEU A 285 30.59 0.12 -7.06
CA LEU A 285 30.98 1.52 -6.83
C LEU A 285 29.96 2.24 -5.91
N TRP A 286 28.67 2.06 -6.17
CA TRP A 286 27.56 2.50 -5.32
C TRP A 286 27.74 2.03 -3.88
N ARG A 287 27.95 0.71 -3.69
CA ARG A 287 28.08 0.14 -2.35
C ARG A 287 29.32 0.65 -1.63
N ASN A 288 30.45 0.76 -2.32
CA ASN A 288 31.69 1.29 -1.74
C ASN A 288 31.50 2.76 -1.34
N TYR A 289 30.99 3.62 -2.24
CA TYR A 289 30.72 5.04 -1.96
C TYR A 289 29.92 5.25 -0.65
N TYR A 290 28.87 4.46 -0.41
CA TYR A 290 28.11 4.57 0.85
C TYR A 290 28.81 3.93 2.06
N MET A 291 29.52 2.79 1.89
CA MET A 291 30.35 2.23 2.97
C MET A 291 31.44 3.22 3.44
N ASP A 292 32.07 3.92 2.49
CA ASP A 292 33.11 4.91 2.73
C ASP A 292 32.52 6.20 3.33
N ARG A 293 31.35 6.66 2.84
CA ARG A 293 30.60 7.83 3.35
C ARG A 293 30.14 7.66 4.80
N TYR A 294 29.76 6.45 5.23
CA TYR A 294 29.28 6.19 6.60
C TYR A 294 30.36 5.70 7.57
N GLY A 295 31.46 5.13 7.06
CA GLY A 295 32.71 4.91 7.81
C GLY A 295 32.68 3.80 8.88
N LEU A 296 33.34 2.68 8.58
CA LEU A 296 33.65 1.64 9.58
C LEU A 296 34.68 2.18 10.60
N GLY A 297 34.22 2.76 11.71
CA GLY A 297 35.13 3.22 12.77
C GLY A 297 34.52 3.75 14.06
N VAL A 298 33.38 4.47 14.03
CA VAL A 298 32.83 5.08 15.26
C VAL A 298 31.92 4.10 15.99
N VAL A 299 32.41 3.54 17.10
CA VAL A 299 31.59 2.80 18.08
C VAL A 299 30.75 3.80 18.88
N ARG A 300 29.69 4.36 18.25
CA ARG A 300 28.61 5.12 18.92
C ARG A 300 27.94 4.25 19.97
N ASP A 301 27.18 4.86 20.88
CA ASP A 301 26.71 4.09 22.03
C ASP A 301 25.69 3.02 21.63
N THR A 302 26.10 1.77 21.81
CA THR A 302 25.32 0.56 21.58
C THR A 302 24.73 0.00 22.87
N ALA A 303 24.89 0.72 23.99
CA ALA A 303 24.21 0.46 25.24
C ALA A 303 22.69 0.60 25.06
N MET A 304 22.06 -0.51 24.67
CA MET A 304 20.61 -0.72 24.74
C MET A 304 20.08 -0.28 26.11
N ALA A 305 18.81 0.11 26.18
CA ALA A 305 18.18 0.23 27.50
C ALA A 305 18.23 -1.14 28.21
N THR A 306 18.49 -1.12 29.51
CA THR A 306 18.87 -2.29 30.32
C THR A 306 17.71 -3.26 30.49
N HIS A 307 16.49 -2.77 30.74
CA HIS A 307 15.32 -3.65 30.84
C HIS A 307 14.72 -3.93 29.45
N VAL A 308 15.28 -4.94 28.80
CA VAL A 308 14.86 -5.48 27.49
C VAL A 308 13.49 -6.17 27.61
N LEU A 309 12.40 -5.39 27.62
CA LEU A 309 11.03 -5.89 27.70
C LEU A 309 10.68 -6.89 26.58
N LYS A 310 11.24 -6.73 25.37
CA LYS A 310 11.25 -7.82 24.37
C LYS A 310 12.22 -7.60 23.20
N ARG A 311 13.01 -8.63 22.87
CA ARG A 311 13.58 -8.83 21.51
C ARG A 311 12.59 -9.61 20.65
N VAL A 312 12.20 -9.10 19.49
CA VAL A 312 11.15 -9.71 18.66
C VAL A 312 11.68 -10.23 17.33
N ASN A 313 11.85 -11.55 17.23
CA ASN A 313 12.32 -12.25 16.01
C ASN A 313 11.29 -12.29 14.86
N LYS A 314 10.16 -11.57 14.95
CA LYS A 314 9.10 -11.59 13.94
C LYS A 314 9.27 -10.45 12.93
N VAL A 315 10.09 -10.73 11.92
CA VAL A 315 10.37 -9.87 10.74
C VAL A 315 9.10 -9.56 9.92
N ASP A 316 8.00 -10.29 10.14
CA ASP A 316 6.70 -10.12 9.46
C ASP A 316 5.72 -9.16 10.18
N HIS A 317 6.19 -8.36 11.13
CA HIS A 317 5.39 -7.38 11.88
C HIS A 317 6.18 -6.06 12.05
N VAL A 318 5.52 -4.93 11.78
CA VAL A 318 5.96 -3.60 12.23
C VAL A 318 5.50 -3.41 13.67
N TYR A 319 6.33 -2.80 14.52
CA TYR A 319 5.98 -2.43 15.89
C TYR A 319 6.22 -0.94 16.09
N ASP A 320 5.27 -0.25 16.69
CA ASP A 320 5.25 1.20 16.85
C ASP A 320 4.34 1.64 18.02
N ARG A 321 4.31 2.95 18.30
CA ARG A 321 3.46 3.64 19.28
C ARG A 321 3.57 3.03 20.67
N PHE A 322 4.78 2.96 21.22
CA PHE A 322 5.01 2.41 22.55
C PHE A 322 4.83 3.49 23.60
N VAL A 323 3.79 3.36 24.43
CA VAL A 323 3.41 4.35 25.45
C VAL A 323 3.39 3.73 26.85
N LEU A 324 3.77 4.51 27.85
CA LEU A 324 3.80 4.12 29.26
C LEU A 324 2.48 4.43 29.97
N ASN A 325 2.04 3.54 30.86
CA ASN A 325 1.01 3.90 31.84
C ASN A 325 1.66 4.90 32.84
N PRO A 326 1.09 6.10 33.05
CA PRO A 326 1.69 7.09 33.95
C PRO A 326 1.78 6.58 35.40
N LYS A 327 0.74 5.89 35.89
CA LYS A 327 0.60 5.46 37.30
C LYS A 327 0.73 3.96 37.52
N GLY A 328 0.43 3.13 36.52
CA GLY A 328 0.52 1.67 36.59
C GLY A 328 1.84 1.09 36.05
N LYS A 329 2.08 -0.21 36.27
CA LYS A 329 3.28 -0.94 35.82
C LYS A 329 3.10 -1.59 34.43
N GLU A 330 2.26 -0.98 33.60
CA GLU A 330 1.97 -1.40 32.23
C GLU A 330 2.62 -0.49 31.19
N ALA A 331 2.71 -1.00 29.97
CA ALA A 331 2.94 -0.20 28.77
C ALA A 331 2.11 -0.79 27.62
N ALA A 332 1.74 0.02 26.64
CA ALA A 332 0.95 -0.39 25.48
C ALA A 332 1.70 -0.11 24.17
N PHE A 333 1.58 -1.01 23.18
CA PHE A 333 2.18 -0.83 21.86
C PHE A 333 1.33 -1.45 20.74
N VAL A 334 1.54 -0.97 19.52
CA VAL A 334 0.95 -1.54 18.30
C VAL A 334 1.88 -2.59 17.71
N ALA A 335 1.28 -3.66 17.21
CA ALA A 335 1.93 -4.61 16.31
C ALA A 335 1.07 -4.78 15.06
N ASN A 336 1.59 -4.35 13.91
CA ASN A 336 0.90 -4.38 12.63
C ASN A 336 1.53 -5.45 11.73
N LYS A 337 0.72 -6.42 11.28
CA LYS A 337 1.09 -7.36 10.22
C LYS A 337 0.29 -7.04 8.97
N ILE A 338 0.91 -6.27 8.08
CA ILE A 338 0.44 -5.95 6.72
C ILE A 338 -1.04 -5.53 6.74
N GLY A 339 -1.35 -4.45 7.45
CA GLY A 339 -2.70 -3.88 7.57
C GLY A 339 -3.54 -4.42 8.72
N ARG A 340 -3.19 -5.60 9.28
CA ARG A 340 -3.83 -6.11 10.51
C ARG A 340 -3.08 -5.66 11.75
N ALA A 341 -3.53 -4.55 12.33
CA ALA A 341 -3.02 -4.01 13.58
C ALA A 341 -3.60 -4.73 14.81
N LYS A 342 -2.79 -4.85 15.86
CA LYS A 342 -3.17 -5.35 17.18
C LYS A 342 -2.55 -4.47 18.25
N VAL A 343 -3.36 -3.96 19.17
CA VAL A 343 -2.87 -3.28 20.37
C VAL A 343 -2.64 -4.32 21.45
N TYR A 344 -1.46 -4.25 22.07
CA TYR A 344 -1.10 -5.09 23.20
C TYR A 344 -0.80 -4.23 24.42
N LEU A 345 -1.47 -4.53 25.52
CA LEU A 345 -1.09 -4.10 26.86
C LEU A 345 -0.10 -5.13 27.43
N GLN A 346 0.96 -4.67 28.09
CA GLN A 346 1.96 -5.54 28.72
C GLN A 346 2.33 -5.02 30.11
N THR A 347 2.28 -5.89 31.12
CA THR A 347 2.88 -5.63 32.45
C THR A 347 4.39 -5.84 32.41
N VAL A 348 5.13 -5.09 33.22
CA VAL A 348 6.59 -5.25 33.35
C VAL A 348 6.93 -6.50 34.17
N ASP A 349 6.44 -6.58 35.41
CA ASP A 349 6.70 -7.70 36.32
C ASP A 349 5.41 -8.17 37.04
N PRO A 350 5.06 -9.47 37.00
CA PRO A 350 5.56 -10.47 36.07
C PRO A 350 5.16 -10.12 34.64
N MET A 351 6.06 -10.32 33.68
CA MET A 351 5.83 -9.97 32.27
C MET A 351 4.64 -10.76 31.67
N ARG A 352 3.49 -10.10 31.50
CA ARG A 352 2.26 -10.68 30.94
C ARG A 352 1.74 -9.78 29.82
N ARG A 353 1.30 -10.37 28.71
CA ARG A 353 0.86 -9.65 27.51
C ARG A 353 -0.59 -9.96 27.16
N PHE A 354 -1.39 -8.92 26.93
CA PHE A 354 -2.81 -8.98 26.63
C PHE A 354 -3.10 -8.24 25.33
N CYS A 355 -3.67 -8.92 24.32
CA CYS A 355 -4.20 -8.25 23.13
C CYS A 355 -5.58 -7.70 23.48
N ILE A 356 -5.72 -6.36 23.46
CA ILE A 356 -6.94 -5.66 23.90
C ILE A 356 -7.78 -5.17 22.71
N PHE A 357 -7.13 -4.75 21.61
CA PHE A 357 -7.81 -4.29 20.39
C PHE A 357 -7.19 -4.92 19.14
N ARG A 358 -7.99 -5.03 18.07
CA ARG A 358 -7.62 -5.57 16.75
C ARG A 358 -8.40 -4.81 15.68
N THR A 359 -7.74 -4.39 14.62
CA THR A 359 -8.39 -3.81 13.43
C THR A 359 -7.68 -4.26 12.15
N GLY A 360 -8.34 -4.07 11.01
CA GLY A 360 -7.85 -4.40 9.67
C GLY A 360 -7.73 -5.91 9.37
N ALA A 361 -7.41 -6.20 8.11
CA ALA A 361 -7.12 -7.53 7.59
C ALA A 361 -5.66 -7.61 7.12
N ALA A 362 -5.08 -8.81 7.10
CA ALA A 362 -3.67 -8.99 6.72
C ALA A 362 -3.56 -9.17 5.20
N ILE A 363 -3.63 -8.07 4.45
CA ILE A 363 -3.74 -8.02 2.99
C ILE A 363 -2.65 -7.11 2.44
N ASN A 364 -2.15 -7.41 1.25
CA ASN A 364 -1.07 -6.68 0.58
C ASN A 364 -1.52 -5.36 -0.11
N ASP A 365 -2.64 -4.78 0.33
CA ASP A 365 -3.29 -3.57 -0.23
C ASP A 365 -2.93 -2.35 0.65
N ASN A 366 -1.86 -1.62 0.26
CA ASN A 366 -1.32 -0.40 0.89
C ASN A 366 -1.50 -0.31 2.42
N PRO A 367 -0.88 -1.19 3.22
CA PRO A 367 -1.13 -1.30 4.66
C PRO A 367 -0.88 0.04 5.39
N ASP A 368 -1.89 0.52 6.12
CA ASP A 368 -1.72 1.69 7.00
C ASP A 368 -0.92 1.26 8.23
N TYR A 369 0.05 2.09 8.62
CA TYR A 369 0.88 1.95 9.82
C TYR A 369 0.75 3.14 10.78
N SER A 370 0.07 4.23 10.38
CA SER A 370 -0.21 5.40 11.24
C SER A 370 -1.17 5.07 12.39
N PHE A 371 -2.15 4.20 12.12
CA PHE A 371 -3.14 3.74 13.09
C PHE A 371 -2.92 2.29 13.58
N PRO A 372 -3.40 1.96 14.80
CA PRO A 372 -3.99 2.86 15.81
C PRO A 372 -2.97 3.76 16.51
N LEU A 373 -3.39 4.95 16.92
CA LEU A 373 -2.66 5.76 17.88
C LEU A 373 -3.05 5.37 19.30
N LEU A 374 -2.13 5.52 20.25
CA LEU A 374 -2.31 5.18 21.66
C LEU A 374 -1.94 6.37 22.55
N CYS A 375 -2.73 6.61 23.60
CA CYS A 375 -2.39 7.52 24.69
C CYS A 375 -3.07 7.04 25.98
N PHE A 376 -2.34 6.95 27.09
CA PHE A 376 -2.94 6.67 28.39
C PHE A 376 -3.61 7.94 28.96
N HIS A 377 -4.73 7.75 29.65
CA HIS A 377 -5.41 8.82 30.38
C HIS A 377 -4.67 9.08 31.72
N PRO A 378 -4.68 10.31 32.28
CA PRO A 378 -3.85 10.66 33.44
C PRO A 378 -4.18 9.93 34.76
N ASP A 379 -5.33 9.26 34.86
CA ASP A 379 -5.62 8.37 36.01
C ASP A 379 -4.83 7.05 35.98
N GLY A 380 -4.25 6.67 34.84
CA GLY A 380 -3.58 5.38 34.65
C GLY A 380 -4.51 4.16 34.63
N GLU A 381 -5.83 4.35 34.68
CA GLU A 381 -6.84 3.30 34.63
C GLU A 381 -7.41 3.10 33.22
N LYS A 382 -7.29 4.11 32.36
CA LYS A 382 -7.90 4.12 31.01
C LYS A 382 -6.85 4.32 29.91
N LEU A 383 -7.03 3.64 28.79
CA LEU A 383 -6.19 3.76 27.59
C LEU A 383 -7.05 4.18 26.40
N GLY A 384 -6.73 5.33 25.79
CA GLY A 384 -7.28 5.76 24.52
C GLY A 384 -6.63 5.01 23.35
N VAL A 385 -7.45 4.54 22.43
CA VAL A 385 -7.05 3.92 21.15
C VAL A 385 -7.81 4.62 20.03
N MET A 386 -7.13 5.49 19.27
CA MET A 386 -7.71 6.20 18.13
C MET A 386 -7.40 5.44 16.84
N CYS A 387 -8.41 5.18 16.02
CA CYS A 387 -8.23 4.60 14.68
C CYS A 387 -9.44 4.81 13.78
N GLU A 388 -9.26 4.62 12.49
CA GLU A 388 -10.37 4.46 11.55
C GLU A 388 -11.06 3.09 11.76
N TYR A 389 -12.39 3.11 11.89
CA TYR A 389 -13.23 1.92 12.06
C TYR A 389 -14.53 2.13 11.27
N GLU A 390 -14.89 1.17 10.41
CA GLU A 390 -16.11 1.19 9.58
C GLU A 390 -16.30 2.50 8.78
N GLY A 391 -15.20 3.06 8.26
CA GLY A 391 -15.17 4.31 7.47
C GLY A 391 -15.11 5.60 8.30
N ARG A 392 -15.02 5.52 9.64
CA ARG A 392 -15.09 6.67 10.57
C ARG A 392 -13.89 6.76 11.50
N THR A 393 -13.40 7.97 11.73
CA THR A 393 -12.41 8.30 12.76
C THR A 393 -13.01 8.04 14.14
N THR A 394 -12.51 7.04 14.88
CA THR A 394 -13.13 6.56 16.13
C THR A 394 -12.12 6.45 17.26
N LEU A 395 -12.44 7.07 18.40
CA LEU A 395 -11.72 6.86 19.66
C LEU A 395 -12.43 5.78 20.49
N PHE A 396 -11.69 4.74 20.86
CA PHE A 396 -12.09 3.75 21.85
C PHE A 396 -11.35 4.02 23.15
N VAL A 397 -12.07 4.26 24.25
CA VAL A 397 -11.48 4.38 25.59
C VAL A 397 -11.67 3.06 26.34
N TYR A 398 -10.55 2.39 26.65
CA TYR A 398 -10.53 1.09 27.33
C TYR A 398 -10.19 1.24 28.82
N GLU A 399 -11.13 0.87 29.67
CA GLU A 399 -10.97 0.81 31.13
C GLU A 399 -10.34 -0.53 31.57
N MET A 400 -9.33 -0.47 32.44
CA MET A 400 -8.44 -1.60 32.73
C MET A 400 -8.81 -2.36 34.02
N GLU A 401 -9.96 -3.03 34.04
CA GLU A 401 -10.36 -3.87 35.19
C GLU A 401 -9.39 -5.07 35.43
N TRP A 402 -8.64 -5.05 36.54
CA TRP A 402 -7.81 -6.18 36.99
C TRP A 402 -8.52 -7.10 38.00
N THR A 403 -8.13 -8.38 38.02
CA THR A 403 -8.52 -9.34 39.07
C THR A 403 -7.50 -9.36 40.21
N ARG A 404 -7.93 -9.79 41.42
CA ARG A 404 -7.05 -10.08 42.59
C ARG A 404 -5.90 -11.08 42.32
N ARG A 405 -5.79 -11.68 41.13
CA ARG A 405 -4.70 -12.59 40.70
C ARG A 405 -3.81 -11.97 39.59
N GLY A 406 -3.85 -10.66 39.38
CA GLY A 406 -3.03 -9.95 38.37
C GLY A 406 -3.35 -10.34 36.93
N ARG A 407 -4.62 -10.63 36.63
CA ARG A 407 -5.11 -10.89 35.25
C ARG A 407 -6.19 -9.87 34.89
N LEU A 408 -6.06 -9.24 33.72
CA LEU A 408 -7.07 -8.35 33.14
C LEU A 408 -8.39 -9.11 32.93
N LYS A 409 -9.55 -8.52 33.27
CA LYS A 409 -10.89 -9.15 33.20
C LYS A 409 -11.40 -9.28 31.75
N ARG A 410 -10.81 -10.21 30.99
CA ARG A 410 -11.10 -10.45 29.55
C ARG A 410 -12.59 -10.58 29.19
N GLY A 411 -13.46 -11.03 30.11
CA GLY A 411 -14.90 -11.18 29.86
C GLY A 411 -15.72 -9.89 29.77
N ARG A 412 -15.13 -8.72 30.05
CA ARG A 412 -15.84 -7.42 30.08
C ARG A 412 -15.31 -6.33 29.15
N ILE A 413 -14.19 -6.58 28.45
CA ILE A 413 -13.46 -5.57 27.68
C ILE A 413 -14.36 -4.86 26.64
N ASN A 414 -15.34 -5.55 26.04
CA ASN A 414 -16.29 -4.97 25.07
C ASN A 414 -17.56 -4.33 25.70
N ARG A 415 -17.79 -4.42 27.02
CA ARG A 415 -18.98 -3.87 27.68
C ARG A 415 -18.78 -2.51 28.35
N HIS A 416 -17.53 -2.10 28.56
CA HIS A 416 -17.17 -0.83 29.20
C HIS A 416 -16.28 0.06 28.29
N THR A 417 -16.12 -0.32 27.02
CA THR A 417 -15.44 0.56 26.04
C THR A 417 -16.35 1.73 25.71
N GLN A 418 -15.98 2.94 26.13
CA GLN A 418 -16.61 4.14 25.58
C GLN A 418 -16.12 4.35 24.14
N ARG A 419 -17.02 4.78 23.26
CA ARG A 419 -16.73 5.08 21.85
C ARG A 419 -17.13 6.51 21.56
N TYR A 420 -16.20 7.27 21.00
CA TYR A 420 -16.44 8.61 20.50
C TYR A 420 -16.20 8.60 18.98
N TYR A 421 -17.18 9.07 18.21
CA TYR A 421 -17.07 9.25 16.78
C TYR A 421 -16.57 10.67 16.50
N LEU A 422 -15.48 10.78 15.76
CA LEU A 422 -14.81 12.03 15.42
C LEU A 422 -14.94 12.29 13.91
N ASP A 423 -16.14 12.08 13.37
CA ASP A 423 -16.44 12.08 11.93
C ASP A 423 -16.04 13.38 11.20
N ALA A 424 -15.98 14.49 11.95
CA ALA A 424 -15.57 15.81 11.48
C ALA A 424 -14.03 15.99 11.33
N PHE A 425 -13.24 14.94 11.51
CA PHE A 425 -11.81 14.90 11.15
C PHE A 425 -11.56 13.83 10.09
N ASP A 426 -10.77 14.20 9.07
CA ASP A 426 -10.33 13.33 7.98
C ASP A 426 -9.30 12.31 8.46
N LYS A 427 -8.26 12.80 9.12
CA LYS A 427 -7.20 12.00 9.77
C LYS A 427 -6.92 12.58 11.15
N VAL A 428 -6.57 11.73 12.11
CA VAL A 428 -5.95 12.17 13.38
C VAL A 428 -4.57 11.53 13.42
N ASN A 429 -3.53 12.36 13.46
CA ASN A 429 -2.13 11.93 13.36
C ASN A 429 -1.46 11.78 14.74
N SER A 430 -1.99 12.50 15.72
CA SER A 430 -1.50 12.52 17.10
C SER A 430 -2.62 12.93 18.05
N PHE A 431 -2.59 12.43 19.29
CA PHE A 431 -3.44 12.96 20.37
C PHE A 431 -2.80 12.80 21.74
N SER A 432 -3.15 13.72 22.66
CA SER A 432 -2.83 13.64 24.08
C SER A 432 -4.06 14.00 24.92
N PHE A 433 -4.15 13.49 26.15
CA PHE A 433 -5.13 13.94 27.13
C PHE A 433 -4.66 15.23 27.82
N SER A 434 -5.59 16.10 28.19
CA SER A 434 -5.33 17.17 29.15
C SER A 434 -4.95 16.60 30.53
N PRO A 435 -4.21 17.33 31.39
CA PRO A 435 -3.82 16.82 32.72
C PRO A 435 -4.99 16.45 33.63
N ASP A 436 -6.18 17.04 33.42
CA ASP A 436 -7.42 16.70 34.14
C ASP A 436 -8.22 15.55 33.49
N GLY A 437 -7.78 15.02 32.36
CA GLY A 437 -8.40 13.94 31.59
C GLY A 437 -9.68 14.30 30.83
N ARG A 438 -10.21 15.52 30.98
CA ARG A 438 -11.53 15.91 30.43
C ARG A 438 -11.51 16.29 28.96
N MET A 439 -10.33 16.60 28.43
CA MET A 439 -10.12 17.08 27.06
C MET A 439 -9.02 16.27 26.37
N LEU A 440 -9.04 16.33 25.04
CA LEU A 440 -7.94 15.90 24.19
C LEU A 440 -7.37 17.11 23.45
N ALA A 441 -6.05 17.13 23.26
CA ALA A 441 -5.46 17.85 22.14
C ALA A 441 -5.23 16.87 20.98
N LEU A 442 -5.56 17.27 19.77
CA LEU A 442 -5.51 16.47 18.54
C LEU A 442 -4.69 17.23 17.49
N GLY A 443 -3.72 16.57 16.85
CA GLY A 443 -3.21 17.04 15.55
C GLY A 443 -3.97 16.30 14.45
N ALA A 444 -4.82 17.00 13.69
CA ALA A 444 -5.86 16.38 12.88
C ALA A 444 -6.17 17.13 11.57
N ALA A 445 -6.29 16.37 10.48
CA ALA A 445 -6.74 16.88 9.19
C ALA A 445 -8.25 17.08 9.14
N ASN A 446 -8.71 18.17 8.52
CA ASN A 446 -10.11 18.52 8.33
C ASN A 446 -10.27 19.32 7.03
N ASN A 447 -10.83 18.72 5.97
CA ASN A 447 -11.02 19.39 4.66
C ASN A 447 -9.70 20.01 4.14
N GLY A 448 -8.63 19.22 4.18
CA GLY A 448 -7.26 19.62 3.80
C GLY A 448 -6.44 20.28 4.91
N TYR A 449 -7.04 21.02 5.85
CA TYR A 449 -6.29 21.73 6.90
C TYR A 449 -5.78 20.78 8.01
N PRO A 450 -4.45 20.68 8.25
CA PRO A 450 -3.84 19.77 9.23
C PRO A 450 -3.55 20.46 10.59
N ASP A 451 -4.58 21.00 11.22
CA ASP A 451 -4.47 21.86 12.41
C ASP A 451 -4.42 21.12 13.76
N ILE A 452 -4.13 21.89 14.82
CA ILE A 452 -4.36 21.53 16.22
C ILE A 452 -5.82 21.84 16.65
N TYR A 453 -6.47 20.85 17.27
CA TYR A 453 -7.81 20.98 17.85
C TYR A 453 -7.83 20.56 19.33
N LEU A 454 -8.69 21.20 20.12
CA LEU A 454 -9.09 20.75 21.45
C LEU A 454 -10.48 20.12 21.41
N PHE A 455 -10.65 18.94 22.01
CA PHE A 455 -11.92 18.18 22.01
C PHE A 455 -12.36 17.85 23.43
N ARG A 456 -13.58 18.23 23.83
CA ARG A 456 -14.12 17.98 25.18
C ARG A 456 -14.92 16.67 25.20
N LEU A 457 -14.41 15.64 25.86
CA LEU A 457 -14.99 14.29 25.83
C LEU A 457 -16.45 14.24 26.32
N GLY A 458 -16.76 14.91 27.43
CA GLY A 458 -18.10 14.90 28.02
C GLY A 458 -19.17 15.70 27.26
N ALA A 459 -18.78 16.55 26.30
CA ALA A 459 -19.69 17.43 25.56
C ALA A 459 -19.68 17.22 24.04
N GLY A 460 -18.69 16.51 23.49
CA GLY A 460 -18.50 16.34 22.04
C GLY A 460 -18.06 17.61 21.29
N THR A 461 -17.90 18.74 21.99
CA THR A 461 -17.52 20.03 21.40
C THR A 461 -16.05 20.07 21.03
N ARG A 462 -15.73 20.62 19.85
CA ARG A 462 -14.36 20.93 19.42
C ARG A 462 -14.09 22.44 19.37
N GLU A 463 -12.86 22.82 19.67
CA GLU A 463 -12.28 24.14 19.50
C GLU A 463 -11.04 24.00 18.59
N GLN A 464 -10.84 24.93 17.66
CA GLN A 464 -9.75 24.90 16.67
C GLN A 464 -8.70 25.94 17.07
N ILE A 465 -7.43 25.54 17.17
CA ILE A 465 -6.35 26.34 17.74
C ILE A 465 -5.52 27.00 16.64
N THR A 466 -5.02 26.19 15.70
CA THR A 466 -4.42 26.67 14.45
C THR A 466 -5.44 26.60 13.31
N PHE A 467 -5.28 27.47 12.32
CA PHE A 467 -6.10 27.50 11.10
C PHE A 467 -5.32 28.23 10.01
N ASP A 468 -4.29 27.56 9.49
CA ASP A 468 -3.46 27.99 8.37
C ASP A 468 -3.04 26.75 7.55
N LEU A 469 -2.24 26.91 6.49
CA LEU A 469 -1.93 25.80 5.60
C LEU A 469 -0.84 24.84 6.14
N TYR A 470 -0.22 25.13 7.29
CA TYR A 470 0.98 24.43 7.76
C TYR A 470 0.68 23.16 8.56
N ASP A 471 1.58 22.18 8.45
CA ASP A 471 1.38 20.84 9.01
C ASP A 471 1.67 20.78 10.52
N ASP A 472 0.64 20.74 11.37
CA ASP A 472 0.75 20.76 12.85
C ASP A 472 0.51 19.38 13.52
N TYR A 473 1.40 19.00 14.46
CA TYR A 473 1.41 17.65 15.05
C TYR A 473 1.84 17.59 16.53
N ASP A 474 1.61 16.40 17.10
CA ASP A 474 2.04 15.96 18.42
C ASP A 474 1.75 16.98 19.55
N PRO A 475 0.52 17.55 19.64
CA PRO A 475 0.23 18.55 20.66
C PRO A 475 0.23 17.92 22.06
N VAL A 476 0.91 18.58 22.99
CA VAL A 476 1.03 18.18 24.39
C VAL A 476 0.87 19.39 25.32
N PHE A 477 0.06 19.23 26.36
CA PHE A 477 -0.08 20.23 27.42
C PHE A 477 1.17 20.23 28.30
N VAL A 478 1.67 21.40 28.72
CA VAL A 478 2.81 21.51 29.64
C VAL A 478 2.30 21.77 31.07
N PRO A 479 2.32 20.78 32.00
CA PRO A 479 1.76 20.92 33.34
C PRO A 479 2.42 22.05 34.14
N GLY A 480 1.60 22.78 34.90
CA GLY A 480 2.02 23.99 35.63
C GLY A 480 2.14 25.24 34.75
N THR A 481 1.74 25.17 33.48
CA THR A 481 1.73 26.32 32.56
C THR A 481 0.45 26.33 31.72
N ASN A 482 0.18 27.47 31.07
CA ASN A 482 -0.96 27.63 30.14
C ASN A 482 -0.56 27.34 28.67
N TYR A 483 0.56 26.65 28.44
CA TYR A 483 1.08 26.36 27.11
C TYR A 483 0.65 24.99 26.58
N LEU A 484 0.15 24.99 25.35
CA LEU A 484 0.02 23.82 24.49
C LEU A 484 1.18 23.81 23.49
N VAL A 485 2.08 22.82 23.58
CA VAL A 485 3.26 22.69 22.73
C VAL A 485 3.00 21.70 21.61
N PHE A 486 3.40 22.03 20.38
CA PHE A 486 3.22 21.19 19.19
C PHE A 486 4.37 21.41 18.19
N ALA A 487 4.50 20.51 17.21
CA ALA A 487 5.52 20.57 16.17
C ALA A 487 4.91 20.98 14.83
N SER A 488 5.53 21.93 14.11
CA SER A 488 5.02 22.50 12.86
C SER A 488 6.11 22.77 11.83
N ASN A 489 5.77 22.75 10.53
CA ASN A 489 6.65 23.22 9.45
C ASN A 489 6.42 24.68 9.02
N ARG A 490 5.61 25.48 9.76
CA ARG A 490 5.45 26.91 9.46
C ARG A 490 6.78 27.69 9.55
N PRO A 491 6.98 28.75 8.74
CA PRO A 491 8.26 29.42 8.59
C PRO A 491 8.52 30.53 9.63
N ASP A 492 7.49 30.98 10.34
CA ASP A 492 7.51 32.04 11.34
C ASP A 492 6.65 31.66 12.55
N ASP A 493 6.35 32.60 13.43
CA ASP A 493 5.60 32.39 14.69
C ASP A 493 4.09 32.65 14.58
N THR A 494 3.57 33.04 13.42
CA THR A 494 2.24 33.64 13.30
C THR A 494 1.25 32.74 12.58
N ILE A 495 0.09 32.50 13.18
CA ILE A 495 -1.03 31.73 12.59
C ILE A 495 -1.76 32.59 11.56
N ARG A 496 -1.75 32.14 10.30
CA ARG A 496 -2.23 32.90 9.13
C ARG A 496 -3.62 32.45 8.65
N LYS A 497 -4.64 33.05 9.22
CA LYS A 497 -6.04 32.73 8.92
C LYS A 497 -6.43 33.17 7.49
N ASN A 498 -7.27 32.36 6.83
CA ASN A 498 -7.79 32.56 5.47
C ASN A 498 -6.78 32.42 4.31
N GLU A 499 -5.66 31.73 4.51
CA GLU A 499 -4.78 31.33 3.40
C GLU A 499 -5.50 30.43 2.38
N LYS A 500 -5.17 30.62 1.10
CA LYS A 500 -5.85 30.01 -0.05
C LYS A 500 -5.04 28.85 -0.65
N PHE A 501 -5.64 27.66 -0.80
CA PHE A 501 -4.99 26.50 -1.45
C PHE A 501 -4.55 26.75 -2.91
N GLU A 502 -5.29 27.59 -3.64
CA GLU A 502 -4.97 28.03 -5.01
C GLU A 502 -3.70 28.91 -5.10
N LEU A 503 -3.21 29.44 -3.97
CA LEU A 503 -1.97 30.23 -3.85
C LEU A 503 -0.96 29.62 -2.86
N ALA A 504 -1.15 28.35 -2.48
CA ALA A 504 -0.34 27.70 -1.46
C ALA A 504 1.12 27.49 -1.91
N PRO A 505 2.12 27.73 -1.04
CA PRO A 505 3.52 27.43 -1.32
C PRO A 505 3.81 25.92 -1.21
N SER A 506 4.96 25.49 -1.75
CA SER A 506 5.52 24.16 -1.45
C SER A 506 6.10 24.11 -0.03
N PHE A 507 5.87 23.01 0.68
CA PHE A 507 6.14 22.89 2.11
C PHE A 507 7.55 22.39 2.44
N LYS A 508 8.03 22.80 3.61
CA LYS A 508 9.35 22.41 4.13
C LYS A 508 9.25 21.08 4.89
N PRO A 509 10.24 20.17 4.76
CA PRO A 509 10.20 18.86 5.43
C PRO A 509 10.59 18.93 6.91
N GLY A 510 11.40 19.91 7.32
CA GLY A 510 11.77 20.16 8.71
C GLY A 510 10.62 20.75 9.54
N ARG A 511 10.75 20.68 10.86
CA ARG A 511 9.73 21.12 11.82
C ARG A 511 10.36 21.77 13.05
N ASN A 512 9.80 22.89 13.48
CA ASN A 512 10.11 23.58 14.73
C ASN A 512 9.03 23.28 15.80
N LEU A 513 9.37 23.48 17.07
CA LEU A 513 8.42 23.45 18.18
C LEU A 513 7.84 24.84 18.43
N TYR A 514 6.52 24.89 18.68
CA TYR A 514 5.77 26.11 18.97
C TYR A 514 4.90 25.89 20.21
N ALA A 515 4.72 26.94 21.01
CA ALA A 515 3.81 26.97 22.15
C ALA A 515 2.67 27.97 21.93
N TYR A 516 1.43 27.51 22.04
CA TYR A 516 0.22 28.33 22.05
C TYR A 516 -0.22 28.63 23.49
N ASP A 517 -0.53 29.90 23.76
CA ASP A 517 -1.00 30.38 25.06
C ASP A 517 -2.54 30.24 25.17
N LEU A 518 -2.99 29.27 25.97
CA LEU A 518 -4.40 28.89 26.09
C LEU A 518 -5.28 29.96 26.77
N GLU A 519 -4.69 30.91 27.51
CA GLU A 519 -5.42 32.03 28.12
C GLU A 519 -5.49 33.23 27.17
N LYS A 520 -4.35 33.62 26.57
CA LYS A 520 -4.29 34.81 25.70
C LYS A 520 -4.95 34.60 24.34
N LYS A 521 -4.93 33.36 23.83
CA LYS A 521 -5.54 32.94 22.55
C LYS A 521 -5.16 33.78 21.32
N GLY A 522 -3.95 34.34 21.31
CA GLY A 522 -3.43 35.15 20.21
C GLY A 522 -3.09 34.32 18.96
N ASN A 523 -2.93 35.00 17.81
CA ASN A 523 -2.40 34.37 16.59
C ASN A 523 -0.86 34.21 16.61
N VAL A 524 -0.16 34.92 17.49
CA VAL A 524 1.31 34.83 17.62
C VAL A 524 1.66 33.75 18.64
N LEU A 525 2.39 32.74 18.19
CA LEU A 525 2.91 31.64 18.98
C LEU A 525 4.23 32.04 19.65
N PHE A 526 4.62 31.31 20.71
CA PHE A 526 6.02 31.31 21.12
C PHE A 526 6.77 30.25 20.31
N ALA A 527 7.57 30.70 19.34
CA ALA A 527 8.52 29.83 18.62
C ALA A 527 9.63 29.37 19.57
N MET A 528 9.69 28.08 19.85
CA MET A 528 10.59 27.51 20.85
C MET A 528 11.95 27.12 20.26
N THR A 529 12.01 26.81 18.97
CA THR A 529 13.24 26.35 18.29
C THR A 529 13.39 27.00 16.91
N ASP A 530 14.62 27.34 16.53
CA ASP A 530 15.00 27.72 15.16
C ASP A 530 15.99 26.66 14.62
N GLU A 531 15.45 25.57 14.08
CA GLU A 531 16.22 24.48 13.51
C GLU A 531 16.33 24.56 11.98
N ASP A 532 17.31 23.85 11.41
CA ASP A 532 17.47 23.81 9.95
C ASP A 532 16.26 23.18 9.24
N VAL A 533 16.03 23.59 7.99
CA VAL A 533 14.93 23.16 7.10
C VAL A 533 14.86 21.64 6.88
N ARG A 534 15.90 20.90 7.30
CA ARG A 534 16.00 19.43 7.25
C ARG A 534 15.72 18.72 8.59
N THR A 535 15.73 19.44 9.70
CA THR A 535 15.55 18.88 11.05
C THR A 535 14.07 18.62 11.33
N LEU A 536 13.71 17.38 11.64
CA LEU A 536 12.39 16.99 12.11
C LEU A 536 12.37 16.88 13.63
N LEU A 537 11.75 17.87 14.29
CA LEU A 537 11.34 17.73 15.69
C LEU A 537 10.01 16.99 15.78
N ARG A 538 9.91 16.00 16.70
CA ARG A 538 8.72 15.14 16.89
C ARG A 538 8.54 14.68 18.33
N SER A 539 7.32 14.27 18.66
CA SER A 539 6.92 13.61 19.91
C SER A 539 7.38 14.32 21.19
N PRO A 540 7.07 15.63 21.37
CA PRO A 540 7.26 16.31 22.63
C PRO A 540 6.50 15.63 23.79
N ARG A 541 7.10 15.68 24.98
CA ARG A 541 6.60 15.17 26.25
C ARG A 541 6.95 16.13 27.36
N ALA A 542 5.93 16.71 27.98
CA ALA A 542 6.12 17.60 29.11
C ALA A 542 6.50 16.80 30.37
N MET A 543 7.49 17.31 31.10
CA MET A 543 7.97 16.72 32.36
C MET A 543 7.41 17.41 33.61
N GLY A 544 6.69 18.53 33.44
CA GLY A 544 6.41 19.49 34.51
C GLY A 544 7.50 20.58 34.58
N GLU A 545 7.26 21.64 35.36
CA GLU A 545 8.23 22.72 35.62
C GLU A 545 8.82 23.37 34.35
N GLY A 546 8.04 23.42 33.26
CA GLY A 546 8.49 23.94 31.96
C GLY A 546 9.50 23.05 31.22
N ARG A 547 9.82 21.86 31.73
CA ARG A 547 10.73 20.90 31.08
C ARG A 547 10.01 20.08 30.02
N LEU A 548 10.68 19.84 28.89
CA LEU A 548 10.16 19.14 27.73
C LEU A 548 11.21 18.18 27.15
N LEU A 549 10.88 16.90 27.05
CA LEU A 549 11.62 15.94 26.23
C LEU A 549 11.03 15.91 24.83
N PHE A 550 11.86 15.80 23.80
CA PHE A 550 11.41 15.65 22.40
C PHE A 550 12.45 14.86 21.59
N THR A 551 12.05 14.40 20.41
CA THR A 551 13.00 13.75 19.48
C THR A 551 13.47 14.74 18.41
N SER A 552 14.76 14.71 18.09
CA SER A 552 15.39 15.54 17.07
C SER A 552 16.38 14.71 16.26
N ASN A 553 16.36 14.86 14.94
CA ASN A 553 17.29 14.21 14.03
C ASN A 553 18.46 15.11 13.59
N LYS A 554 18.63 16.33 14.15
CA LYS A 554 19.59 17.40 13.75
C LYS A 554 21.00 16.95 13.34
N TYR A 555 21.50 15.85 13.90
CA TYR A 555 22.82 15.28 13.58
C TYR A 555 22.80 14.15 12.54
N GLY A 556 21.68 13.90 11.86
CA GLY A 556 21.49 12.84 10.85
C GLY A 556 21.15 11.46 11.42
N GLN A 557 20.74 11.42 12.69
CA GLN A 557 20.17 10.24 13.36
C GLN A 557 19.18 10.74 14.41
N THR A 558 18.06 10.04 14.59
CA THR A 558 17.01 10.46 15.52
C THR A 558 17.45 10.19 16.98
N ASN A 559 17.73 11.27 17.72
CA ASN A 559 18.14 11.27 19.12
C ASN A 559 17.03 11.90 20.01
N VAL A 560 17.17 11.78 21.34
CA VAL A 560 16.36 12.51 22.32
C VAL A 560 17.06 13.83 22.68
N ALA A 561 16.26 14.88 22.80
CA ALA A 561 16.66 16.19 23.32
C ALA A 561 15.82 16.55 24.56
N LEU A 562 16.42 17.34 25.44
CA LEU A 562 15.77 17.97 26.59
C LEU A 562 15.78 19.47 26.36
N GLY A 563 14.68 20.14 26.68
CA GLY A 563 14.61 21.59 26.76
C GLY A 563 13.86 22.11 27.98
N GLN A 564 14.14 23.36 28.33
CA GLN A 564 13.65 24.08 29.49
C GLN A 564 13.00 25.38 29.04
N MET A 565 11.73 25.59 29.39
CA MET A 565 11.09 26.90 29.30
C MET A 565 11.64 27.82 30.41
N GLY A 566 12.03 29.03 30.03
CA GLY A 566 12.46 30.10 30.91
C GLY A 566 11.66 31.39 30.69
N LYS A 567 12.06 32.44 31.41
CA LYS A 567 11.52 33.80 31.25
C LYS A 567 12.68 34.78 31.30
N GLN A 568 12.77 35.65 30.30
CA GLN A 568 13.72 36.76 30.27
C GLN A 568 12.94 38.08 30.33
N ILE A 569 13.49 39.09 31.01
CA ILE A 569 12.91 40.44 30.99
C ILE A 569 12.98 40.95 29.54
N SER A 570 11.84 41.41 29.01
CA SER A 570 11.72 42.00 27.67
C SER A 570 11.84 43.53 27.71
N HIS A 571 11.15 44.14 28.68
CA HIS A 571 11.25 45.54 29.06
C HIS A 571 10.72 45.71 30.49
N VAL A 572 11.03 46.87 31.09
CA VAL A 572 10.49 47.28 32.39
C VAL A 572 9.94 48.69 32.22
N ASP A 573 8.72 48.89 32.68
CA ASP A 573 8.06 50.18 32.84
C ASP A 573 7.46 50.21 34.26
N THR A 574 6.20 50.59 34.42
CA THR A 574 5.40 50.44 35.65
C THR A 574 5.19 48.97 36.06
N ALA A 575 5.48 48.01 35.17
CA ALA A 575 5.57 46.58 35.45
C ALA A 575 6.79 45.94 34.75
N ILE A 576 7.23 44.77 35.24
CA ILE A 576 8.27 43.96 34.59
C ILE A 576 7.60 43.02 33.57
N HIS A 577 7.85 43.25 32.28
CA HIS A 577 7.28 42.45 31.20
C HIS A 577 8.26 41.35 30.79
N TYR A 578 7.90 40.09 31.04
CA TYR A 578 8.73 38.93 30.65
C TYR A 578 8.37 38.41 29.25
N ARG A 579 9.38 38.11 28.43
CA ARG A 579 9.26 37.22 27.27
C ARG A 579 9.58 35.78 27.69
N PRO A 580 8.87 34.76 27.16
CA PRO A 580 9.30 33.37 27.32
C PRO A 580 10.64 33.14 26.60
N THR A 581 11.41 32.19 27.11
CA THR A 581 12.61 31.64 26.45
C THR A 581 12.55 30.13 26.46
N PHE A 582 13.29 29.47 25.56
CA PHE A 582 13.43 28.02 25.54
C PHE A 582 14.87 27.68 25.17
N GLU A 583 15.53 26.94 26.04
CA GLU A 583 16.89 26.43 25.83
C GLU A 583 16.79 24.91 25.69
N SER A 584 17.51 24.31 24.75
CA SER A 584 17.45 22.86 24.55
C SER A 584 18.73 22.28 23.96
N GLY A 585 18.98 21.00 24.26
CA GLY A 585 20.15 20.27 23.81
C GLY A 585 19.88 18.77 23.65
N ILE A 586 20.61 18.14 22.73
CA ILE A 586 20.54 16.69 22.51
C ILE A 586 21.28 15.96 23.65
N ILE A 587 20.59 15.00 24.27
CA ILE A 587 21.04 14.27 25.47
C ILE A 587 21.45 12.81 25.20
N THR A 588 21.27 12.31 23.97
CA THR A 588 21.63 10.93 23.58
C THR A 588 22.42 10.87 22.26
N ASP A 589 23.37 9.93 22.14
CA ASP A 589 24.03 9.53 20.87
C ASP A 589 23.74 8.04 20.58
N TYR A 590 22.64 7.76 19.88
CA TYR A 590 22.13 6.40 19.64
C TYR A 590 22.45 5.86 18.23
N GLU A 591 22.78 4.56 18.10
CA GLU A 591 22.73 3.86 16.78
C GLU A 591 21.37 4.14 16.07
N PRO A 592 21.40 4.56 14.79
CA PRO A 592 20.22 4.75 13.92
C PRO A 592 19.09 3.72 14.06
N GLY A 593 17.87 4.18 13.84
CA GLY A 593 16.66 3.36 13.81
C GLY A 593 15.78 3.46 15.06
N MET A 594 15.67 4.64 15.69
CA MET A 594 14.59 4.90 16.66
C MET A 594 13.25 5.03 15.93
N VAL A 595 12.22 4.35 16.45
CA VAL A 595 10.89 4.26 15.81
C VAL A 595 9.82 4.98 16.64
N SER A 596 9.88 4.82 17.97
CA SER A 596 8.94 5.41 18.92
C SER A 596 9.66 5.65 20.25
N PHE A 597 9.38 6.79 20.88
CA PHE A 597 9.88 7.21 22.18
C PHE A 597 8.72 7.73 23.03
N ASP A 598 8.74 7.47 24.33
CA ASP A 598 7.76 7.93 25.30
C ASP A 598 8.40 7.99 26.71
N ALA A 599 7.89 8.83 27.60
CA ALA A 599 8.44 9.00 28.95
C ALA A 599 7.34 9.35 29.97
N SER A 600 7.47 8.85 31.20
CA SER A 600 6.59 9.19 32.32
C SER A 600 7.41 9.65 33.54
N VAL A 601 7.19 10.89 33.96
CA VAL A 601 7.86 11.47 35.13
C VAL A 601 7.25 10.96 36.45
N GLU A 602 5.93 10.77 36.52
CA GLU A 602 5.27 10.15 37.70
C GLU A 602 5.85 8.77 38.05
N ARG A 603 6.45 8.10 37.06
CA ARG A 603 7.02 6.76 37.17
C ARG A 603 8.55 6.71 37.13
N GLY A 604 9.22 7.81 36.80
CA GLY A 604 10.67 7.86 36.64
C GLY A 604 11.23 6.96 35.54
N GLU A 605 10.45 6.65 34.48
CA GLU A 605 10.86 5.71 33.43
C GLU A 605 10.63 6.28 32.02
N TYR A 606 11.48 5.88 31.06
CA TYR A 606 11.28 6.09 29.63
C TYR A 606 11.19 4.77 28.87
N ALA A 607 10.58 4.84 27.69
CA ALA A 607 10.27 3.70 26.83
C ALA A 607 10.66 4.01 25.38
N GLN A 608 11.19 3.00 24.67
CA GLN A 608 11.53 3.16 23.26
C GLN A 608 11.38 1.86 22.45
N ILE A 609 11.03 2.01 21.17
CA ILE A 609 11.17 0.99 20.13
C ILE A 609 12.32 1.40 19.22
N ARG A 610 13.27 0.49 19.01
CA ARG A 610 14.37 0.64 18.05
C ARG A 610 14.41 -0.55 17.09
N HIS A 611 14.63 -0.29 15.81
CA HIS A 611 14.72 -1.30 14.74
C HIS A 611 16.18 -1.41 14.30
N LEU A 612 16.94 -2.24 15.01
CA LEU A 612 18.40 -2.21 15.02
C LEU A 612 19.03 -3.08 13.93
N VAL A 613 20.06 -2.55 13.29
CA VAL A 613 20.78 -3.18 12.18
C VAL A 613 21.83 -4.15 12.70
N SER A 614 22.59 -3.71 13.71
CA SER A 614 23.51 -4.52 14.49
C SER A 614 22.91 -5.88 14.88
N ASP A 615 21.63 -5.89 15.30
CA ASP A 615 20.89 -7.10 15.69
C ASP A 615 20.18 -7.81 14.51
N LYS A 616 20.57 -7.56 13.25
CA LYS A 616 20.02 -8.14 12.00
C LYS A 616 18.61 -7.64 11.59
N GLY A 617 18.25 -6.40 11.88
CA GLY A 617 16.92 -5.86 11.59
C GLY A 617 15.85 -6.39 12.55
N ARG A 618 16.18 -6.42 13.86
CA ARG A 618 15.25 -6.86 14.91
C ARG A 618 14.63 -5.65 15.60
N TYR A 619 13.34 -5.75 15.86
CA TYR A 619 12.65 -4.83 16.77
C TYR A 619 13.06 -5.14 18.21
N TRP A 620 13.67 -4.13 18.82
CA TRP A 620 14.02 -4.07 20.22
C TRP A 620 12.99 -3.20 20.94
N MET A 621 12.34 -3.76 21.96
CA MET A 621 11.44 -3.07 22.88
C MET A 621 12.06 -3.09 24.27
N GLY A 622 12.07 -1.95 24.93
CA GLY A 622 12.46 -1.87 26.32
C GLY A 622 12.38 -0.46 26.86
N MET A 623 12.75 -0.37 28.13
CA MET A 623 12.33 0.67 29.04
C MET A 623 13.42 0.77 30.11
N ASP A 624 13.64 1.95 30.68
CA ASP A 624 14.71 2.19 31.65
C ASP A 624 14.38 3.37 32.56
N PRO A 625 15.08 3.51 33.70
CA PRO A 625 15.01 4.70 34.55
C PRO A 625 15.38 5.97 33.77
N LEU A 626 14.65 7.06 34.04
CA LEU A 626 14.77 8.33 33.32
C LEU A 626 16.09 9.05 33.60
N GLU A 627 16.66 8.83 34.79
CA GLU A 627 17.98 9.29 35.25
C GLU A 627 19.13 8.75 34.40
N ARG A 628 18.90 7.74 33.55
CA ARG A 628 19.90 7.24 32.60
C ARG A 628 20.11 8.18 31.40
N ILE A 629 19.11 8.99 31.04
CA ILE A 629 19.19 9.93 29.91
C ILE A 629 19.19 11.40 30.33
N LEU A 630 18.68 11.72 31.52
CA LEU A 630 18.83 13.05 32.11
C LEU A 630 20.27 13.24 32.62
N PRO A 631 20.84 14.45 32.51
CA PRO A 631 22.03 14.82 33.29
C PRO A 631 21.75 14.67 34.80
N SER A 632 22.79 14.40 35.59
CA SER A 632 22.70 14.45 37.05
C SER A 632 22.26 15.85 37.50
N LEU A 633 21.10 15.94 38.14
CA LEU A 633 20.44 17.21 38.47
C LEU A 633 21.17 17.95 39.62
N GLY A 634 22.21 18.69 39.26
CA GLY A 634 22.67 19.87 39.99
C GLY A 634 22.01 21.13 39.41
N GLU A 635 21.63 22.08 40.27
CA GLU A 635 21.06 23.36 39.84
C GLU A 635 22.14 24.23 39.16
N GLY A 636 22.12 24.32 37.83
CA GLY A 636 22.96 25.22 37.03
C GLY A 636 23.49 24.66 35.70
N ASP A 637 23.62 23.33 35.57
CA ASP A 637 24.50 22.69 34.57
C ASP A 637 24.02 22.71 33.10
N LEU A 638 22.84 23.28 32.81
CA LEU A 638 22.38 23.49 31.43
C LEU A 638 23.15 24.60 30.71
N LEU A 639 23.70 25.58 31.43
CA LEU A 639 24.27 26.81 30.87
C LEU A 639 25.66 26.65 30.22
N LEU A 640 26.35 25.52 30.40
CA LEU A 640 27.78 25.37 30.08
C LEU A 640 28.11 24.58 28.81
N ARG A 641 27.13 24.26 27.93
CA ARG A 641 27.36 23.33 26.80
C ARG A 641 27.51 23.91 25.39
N GLU A 642 27.31 25.20 25.16
CA GLU A 642 27.64 25.84 23.86
C GLU A 642 28.61 27.04 23.95
N SER A 643 28.94 27.54 25.14
CA SER A 643 29.83 28.69 25.34
C SER A 643 31.25 28.32 25.80
N SER A 644 32.04 27.68 24.93
CA SER A 644 33.48 27.47 25.16
C SER A 644 34.36 28.21 24.14
N GLY A 645 34.41 29.54 24.26
CA GLY A 645 35.26 30.39 23.43
C GLY A 645 35.51 31.75 24.08
N LEU A 646 36.76 31.98 24.50
CA LEU A 646 37.32 33.26 24.99
C LEU A 646 36.75 33.83 26.29
N SER A 647 37.37 33.47 27.42
CA SER A 647 38.16 34.45 28.19
C SER A 647 39.27 33.70 28.95
N SER A 648 40.37 34.38 29.27
CA SER A 648 41.56 33.79 29.89
C SER A 648 41.95 34.60 31.13
N GLU A 649 41.32 34.29 32.28
CA GLU A 649 41.69 34.74 33.63
C GLU A 649 40.70 34.08 34.62
N GLU A 650 41.07 32.94 35.24
CA GLU A 650 40.50 32.35 36.49
C GLU A 650 41.01 30.89 36.71
N GLU A 651 42.33 30.68 36.74
CA GLU A 651 42.93 29.32 36.76
C GLU A 651 43.56 28.90 38.13
N GLU A 652 43.37 29.68 39.19
CA GLU A 652 44.08 29.48 40.49
C GLU A 652 43.24 28.88 41.63
N SER A 653 41.99 28.44 41.39
CA SER A 653 41.06 27.98 42.44
C SER A 653 40.57 26.52 42.31
N ARG A 654 41.13 25.72 41.39
CA ARG A 654 40.63 24.36 41.07
C ARG A 654 41.37 23.16 41.72
N GLY A 655 42.42 23.40 42.48
CA GLY A 655 43.25 22.34 43.08
C GLY A 655 42.63 21.63 44.29
N LEU A 656 41.55 20.83 44.13
CA LEU A 656 41.16 19.76 45.08
C LEU A 656 40.05 18.76 44.65
N ILE A 657 39.40 18.89 43.48
CA ILE A 657 38.18 18.11 43.15
C ILE A 657 38.39 17.05 42.02
N GLU A 658 39.56 17.01 41.37
CA GLU A 658 39.74 16.21 40.14
C GLU A 658 39.80 14.68 40.32
N GLU A 659 40.14 14.16 41.51
CA GLU A 659 40.50 12.73 41.67
C GLU A 659 39.31 11.74 41.57
N ARG A 660 38.06 12.21 41.50
CA ARG A 660 36.87 11.36 41.32
C ARG A 660 36.19 11.42 39.95
N ALA A 661 36.59 12.34 39.06
CA ALA A 661 35.95 12.49 37.74
C ALA A 661 36.49 11.52 36.66
N LEU A 662 37.71 10.99 36.84
CA LEU A 662 38.53 10.34 35.80
C LEU A 662 38.08 8.94 35.30
N ARG A 663 36.79 8.61 35.37
CA ARG A 663 36.20 7.43 34.69
C ARG A 663 35.12 7.73 33.65
N GLY A 664 34.66 8.98 33.54
CA GLY A 664 33.78 9.41 32.44
C GLY A 664 34.58 9.92 31.24
N LYS A 665 34.80 9.08 30.21
CA LYS A 665 35.38 9.58 28.94
C LYS A 665 34.35 10.42 28.18
N GLU A 666 34.53 11.74 28.17
CA GLU A 666 33.76 12.64 27.31
C GLU A 666 33.77 12.17 25.85
N ARG A 667 32.60 12.20 25.21
CA ARG A 667 32.44 11.98 23.78
C ARG A 667 32.00 13.28 23.11
N LYS A 668 32.96 14.14 22.76
CA LYS A 668 32.70 15.27 21.85
C LYS A 668 32.34 14.71 20.47
N VAL A 669 31.03 14.69 20.16
CA VAL A 669 30.49 14.19 18.89
C VAL A 669 30.94 15.11 17.77
N ARG A 670 31.91 14.66 16.96
CA ARG A 670 32.27 15.34 15.72
C ARG A 670 31.28 14.97 14.61
N PRO A 671 30.83 15.93 13.78
CA PRO A 671 30.09 15.60 12.56
C PRO A 671 30.93 14.70 11.63
N SER A 672 30.29 14.04 10.67
CA SER A 672 31.05 13.41 9.58
C SER A 672 31.74 14.49 8.74
N ARG A 673 32.86 14.15 8.09
CA ARG A 673 33.67 15.10 7.29
C ARG A 673 32.85 15.85 6.22
N PHE A 674 31.89 15.14 5.61
CA PHE A 674 30.91 15.70 4.67
C PHE A 674 29.91 16.66 5.33
N LYS A 675 29.53 16.43 6.59
CA LYS A 675 28.75 17.39 7.38
C LYS A 675 29.59 18.60 7.81
N GLU A 676 30.90 18.47 8.06
CA GLU A 676 31.78 19.63 8.26
C GLU A 676 31.91 20.48 6.97
N GLU A 677 31.99 19.85 5.80
CA GLU A 677 31.94 20.54 4.49
C GLU A 677 30.60 21.23 4.21
N LEU A 678 29.47 20.54 4.41
CA LEU A 678 28.14 21.15 4.23
C LEU A 678 27.89 22.25 5.26
N TRP A 679 28.29 22.05 6.52
CA TRP A 679 28.18 23.06 7.57
C TRP A 679 29.07 24.27 7.29
N THR A 680 30.26 24.10 6.70
CA THR A 680 31.08 25.25 6.27
C THR A 680 30.55 25.93 5.01
N LYS A 681 29.95 25.20 4.06
CA LYS A 681 29.21 25.81 2.92
C LYS A 681 27.99 26.60 3.40
N GLU A 682 27.15 26.02 4.25
CA GLU A 682 25.95 26.68 4.77
C GLU A 682 26.29 27.80 5.78
N LYS A 683 27.31 27.64 6.62
CA LYS A 683 27.79 28.73 7.49
C LYS A 683 28.38 29.89 6.68
N LYS A 684 29.05 29.62 5.54
CA LYS A 684 29.44 30.66 4.57
C LYS A 684 28.23 31.32 3.91
N ARG A 685 27.18 30.57 3.56
CA ARG A 685 25.92 31.10 3.02
C ARG A 685 25.16 31.96 4.04
N ARG A 686 24.94 31.47 5.26
CA ARG A 686 24.33 32.24 6.37
C ARG A 686 25.18 33.46 6.73
N ALA A 687 26.51 33.37 6.71
CA ALA A 687 27.39 34.53 6.88
C ALA A 687 27.29 35.53 5.72
N ARG A 688 27.15 35.08 4.47
CA ARG A 688 26.87 35.96 3.32
C ARG A 688 25.51 36.65 3.44
N ILE A 689 24.46 35.93 3.85
CA ILE A 689 23.12 36.49 4.07
C ILE A 689 23.15 37.51 5.21
N ALA A 690 23.73 37.16 6.37
CA ALA A 690 23.89 38.08 7.50
C ALA A 690 24.80 39.27 7.15
N TYR A 691 25.80 39.10 6.29
CA TYR A 691 26.59 40.20 5.76
C TYR A 691 25.75 41.12 4.86
N GLN A 692 25.01 40.57 3.88
CA GLN A 692 24.11 41.34 3.01
C GLN A 692 23.00 42.06 3.80
N ASP A 693 22.43 41.42 4.82
CA ASP A 693 21.45 42.01 5.74
C ASP A 693 22.07 43.08 6.66
N SER A 694 23.29 42.87 7.17
CA SER A 694 24.00 43.91 7.93
C SER A 694 24.39 45.11 7.07
N VAL A 695 24.76 44.90 5.80
CA VAL A 695 25.01 45.96 4.82
C VAL A 695 23.71 46.69 4.47
N ALA A 696 22.60 45.96 4.29
CA ALA A 696 21.28 46.56 4.08
C ALA A 696 20.83 47.40 5.29
N LYS A 697 21.06 46.92 6.52
CA LYS A 697 20.76 47.64 7.76
C LYS A 697 21.66 48.85 7.98
N VAL A 698 22.95 48.79 7.63
CA VAL A 698 23.85 49.96 7.62
C VAL A 698 23.49 50.96 6.51
N LEU A 699 22.94 50.51 5.37
CA LEU A 699 22.41 51.38 4.32
C LEU A 699 21.01 51.96 4.67
N ALA A 700 20.32 51.40 5.65
CA ALA A 700 19.04 51.89 6.17
C ALA A 700 19.18 52.75 7.43
N ALA A 701 20.34 52.75 8.09
CA ALA A 701 20.56 53.41 9.38
C ALA A 701 21.73 54.41 9.34
N ASP A 702 21.36 55.69 9.24
CA ASP A 702 22.17 56.90 9.40
C ASP A 702 23.24 57.23 8.33
N THR A 703 23.30 58.50 7.97
CA THR A 703 24.13 59.10 6.90
C THR A 703 25.52 59.53 7.36
N SER A 704 25.98 59.13 8.55
CA SER A 704 27.24 59.62 9.12
C SER A 704 28.50 59.02 8.47
N LEU A 705 29.54 59.85 8.36
CA LEU A 705 30.84 59.50 7.77
C LEU A 705 31.54 58.33 8.50
N ALA A 706 31.20 58.10 9.76
CA ALA A 706 31.72 57.00 10.58
C ALA A 706 31.20 55.63 10.13
N ALA A 707 29.90 55.50 9.82
CA ALA A 707 29.31 54.26 9.32
C ALA A 707 29.96 53.83 8.00
N LYS A 708 30.23 54.79 7.11
CA LYS A 708 30.89 54.56 5.83
C LYS A 708 32.32 54.01 5.99
N LYS A 709 33.14 54.61 6.85
CA LYS A 709 34.49 54.09 7.18
C LYS A 709 34.45 52.70 7.79
N LEU A 710 33.48 52.41 8.67
CA LEU A 710 33.33 51.08 9.28
C LEU A 710 32.98 50.01 8.23
N ALA A 711 32.15 50.35 7.24
CA ALA A 711 31.83 49.47 6.13
C ALA A 711 33.06 49.22 5.22
N GLU A 712 33.80 50.26 4.86
CA GLU A 712 35.04 50.16 4.06
C GLU A 712 36.11 49.29 4.77
N GLN A 713 36.28 49.46 6.09
CA GLN A 713 37.25 48.70 6.88
C GLN A 713 36.87 47.21 7.00
N ARG A 714 35.59 46.88 7.13
CA ARG A 714 35.07 45.50 7.11
C ARG A 714 35.15 44.86 5.72
N LEU A 715 34.90 45.63 4.66
CA LEU A 715 35.04 45.18 3.27
C LEU A 715 36.49 44.76 2.96
N ALA A 716 37.47 45.57 3.37
CA ALA A 716 38.89 45.28 3.20
C ALA A 716 39.34 43.99 3.91
N GLN A 717 38.78 43.69 5.09
CA GLN A 717 39.08 42.44 5.83
C GLN A 717 38.44 41.20 5.18
N ALA A 718 37.31 41.32 4.51
CA ALA A 718 36.58 40.20 3.91
C ALA A 718 37.11 39.80 2.51
N LEU A 719 37.58 40.76 1.72
CA LEU A 719 38.01 40.56 0.32
C LEU A 719 38.95 39.36 0.08
N PRO A 720 40.00 39.12 0.89
CA PRO A 720 40.93 38.02 0.68
C PRO A 720 40.28 36.63 0.74
N GLN A 721 39.21 36.45 1.51
CA GLN A 721 38.54 35.16 1.68
C GLN A 721 37.61 34.79 0.51
N LEU A 722 37.13 35.80 -0.24
CA LEU A 722 36.24 35.61 -1.39
C LEU A 722 37.02 35.29 -2.68
N ARG A 723 38.28 35.75 -2.80
CA ARG A 723 39.07 35.66 -4.03
C ARG A 723 39.57 34.24 -4.38
N ASN A 724 39.51 33.30 -3.44
CA ASN A 724 40.08 31.95 -3.56
C ASN A 724 39.02 30.83 -3.66
N ALA A 725 37.82 31.12 -4.19
CA ALA A 725 36.75 30.14 -4.36
C ALA A 725 36.50 29.82 -5.85
N GLU A 726 36.62 28.56 -6.25
CA GLU A 726 36.39 28.15 -7.64
C GLU A 726 34.91 28.24 -8.06
N ALA A 727 34.67 28.58 -9.33
CA ALA A 727 33.37 29.08 -9.81
C ALA A 727 32.29 28.01 -10.14
N LYS A 728 32.51 26.73 -9.83
CA LYS A 728 31.63 25.63 -10.30
C LYS A 728 30.38 25.35 -9.45
N ASP A 729 30.25 25.96 -8.27
CA ASP A 729 29.23 25.61 -7.25
C ASP A 729 28.02 26.57 -7.19
N TYR A 730 27.86 27.49 -8.15
CA TYR A 730 26.92 28.62 -8.03
C TYR A 730 25.82 28.64 -9.10
N ARG A 731 24.59 29.01 -8.70
CA ARG A 731 23.51 29.40 -9.62
C ARG A 731 23.89 30.70 -10.37
N PRO A 732 23.31 30.96 -11.56
CA PRO A 732 23.33 32.29 -12.16
C PRO A 732 22.69 33.32 -11.21
N LEU A 733 23.13 34.57 -11.33
CA LEU A 733 22.64 35.70 -10.54
C LEU A 733 21.18 36.01 -10.91
N THR A 734 20.35 36.34 -9.91
CA THR A 734 18.99 36.83 -10.14
C THR A 734 19.01 38.29 -10.60
N GLU A 735 17.91 38.79 -11.17
CA GLU A 735 17.83 40.21 -11.55
C GLU A 735 18.00 41.15 -10.34
N TYR A 736 17.55 40.71 -9.15
CA TYR A 736 17.79 41.41 -7.89
C TYR A 736 19.28 41.43 -7.47
N ASP A 737 20.02 40.32 -7.65
CA ASP A 737 21.48 40.32 -7.45
C ASP A 737 22.18 41.27 -8.45
N ILE A 738 21.73 41.27 -9.71
CA ILE A 738 22.28 42.13 -10.78
C ILE A 738 21.97 43.61 -10.49
N TRP A 739 20.79 43.92 -9.97
CA TRP A 739 20.41 45.26 -9.49
C TRP A 739 21.27 45.71 -8.30
N LEU A 740 21.52 44.84 -7.32
CA LEU A 740 22.42 45.09 -6.20
C LEU A 740 23.85 45.37 -6.67
N LEU A 741 24.37 44.59 -7.63
CA LEU A 741 25.70 44.79 -8.20
C LEU A 741 25.82 46.09 -9.02
N LYS A 742 24.79 46.45 -9.78
CA LYS A 742 24.69 47.75 -10.47
C LYS A 742 24.67 48.90 -9.45
N ARG A 743 23.86 48.81 -8.39
CA ARG A 743 23.74 49.84 -7.34
C ARG A 743 25.01 50.00 -6.50
N ALA A 744 25.78 48.92 -6.33
CA ALA A 744 27.09 48.94 -5.67
C ALA A 744 28.24 49.44 -6.57
N GLY A 745 27.99 49.73 -7.86
CA GLY A 745 29.03 50.11 -8.82
C GLY A 745 29.98 48.96 -9.23
N LEU A 746 29.60 47.71 -8.94
CA LEU A 746 30.42 46.51 -9.17
C LEU A 746 30.16 45.83 -10.52
N TRP A 747 29.39 46.48 -11.40
CA TRP A 747 29.07 45.98 -12.74
C TRP A 747 29.30 47.07 -13.78
N GLN A 748 30.26 46.88 -14.69
CA GLN A 748 30.47 47.76 -15.83
C GLN A 748 29.64 47.29 -17.04
N LEU A 749 29.04 48.21 -17.78
CA LEU A 749 28.56 47.91 -19.13
C LEU A 749 29.75 47.95 -20.09
N SER A 750 29.82 46.94 -20.97
CA SER A 750 30.44 47.11 -22.29
C SER A 750 29.36 47.55 -23.29
N ASP A 751 29.75 48.23 -24.37
CA ASP A 751 28.84 48.89 -25.33
C ASP A 751 28.10 47.94 -26.29
N THR A 752 27.53 46.86 -25.75
CA THR A 752 26.77 45.83 -26.51
C THR A 752 25.33 45.66 -26.02
N ALA A 753 24.85 46.53 -25.13
CA ALA A 753 23.52 46.49 -24.51
C ALA A 753 22.49 47.43 -25.18
N SER A 754 22.40 47.43 -26.52
CA SER A 754 21.47 48.27 -27.29
C SER A 754 20.08 47.67 -27.53
N LYS A 755 19.82 46.44 -27.07
CA LYS A 755 18.52 45.74 -27.20
C LYS A 755 17.46 45.89 -26.07
N PRO A 756 17.78 46.16 -24.78
CA PRO A 756 16.85 45.91 -23.68
C PRO A 756 15.65 46.86 -23.60
N LEU A 757 15.56 47.87 -24.47
CA LEU A 757 14.43 48.82 -24.53
C LEU A 757 13.31 48.41 -25.50
N GLN A 758 13.52 47.42 -26.37
CA GLN A 758 12.49 46.92 -27.29
C GLN A 758 11.68 45.74 -26.72
N GLU A 759 12.12 45.17 -25.59
CA GLU A 759 11.53 43.98 -24.96
C GLU A 759 10.80 44.31 -23.63
N MET A 760 10.73 45.58 -23.21
CA MET A 760 9.99 45.99 -22.01
C MET A 760 8.48 45.97 -22.25
N PRO A 761 7.66 45.44 -21.31
CA PRO A 761 6.21 45.57 -21.34
C PRO A 761 5.75 47.02 -21.47
N ALA A 762 4.67 47.26 -22.22
CA ALA A 762 4.17 48.62 -22.50
C ALA A 762 3.93 49.49 -21.25
N PRO A 763 3.41 48.98 -20.10
CA PRO A 763 3.28 49.78 -18.87
C PRO A 763 4.62 50.23 -18.30
N LEU A 764 5.63 49.34 -18.28
CA LEU A 764 6.98 49.64 -17.82
C LEU A 764 7.71 50.61 -18.76
N LEU A 765 7.50 50.48 -20.07
CA LEU A 765 8.01 51.42 -21.07
C LEU A 765 7.39 52.81 -20.90
N GLN A 766 6.07 52.88 -20.67
CA GLN A 766 5.35 54.12 -20.38
C GLN A 766 5.85 54.78 -19.08
N ALA A 767 6.02 54.01 -18.00
CA ALA A 767 6.56 54.50 -16.73
C ALA A 767 8.02 54.99 -16.88
N TRP A 768 8.85 54.27 -17.65
CA TRP A 768 10.21 54.71 -17.98
C TRP A 768 10.21 56.04 -18.76
N HIS A 769 9.35 56.20 -19.76
CA HIS A 769 9.20 57.45 -20.50
C HIS A 769 8.77 58.62 -19.61
N ASN A 770 7.83 58.40 -18.68
CA ASN A 770 7.35 59.42 -17.76
C ASN A 770 8.46 59.93 -16.81
N HIS A 771 9.25 59.02 -16.23
CA HIS A 771 10.29 59.39 -15.24
C HIS A 771 11.63 59.78 -15.86
N ARG A 772 11.90 59.42 -17.13
CA ARG A 772 13.12 59.79 -17.86
C ARG A 772 13.34 61.31 -17.98
N MET A 773 12.29 62.12 -17.90
CA MET A 773 12.39 63.59 -17.90
C MET A 773 13.08 64.15 -16.64
N MET A 774 13.18 63.39 -15.55
CA MET A 774 13.81 63.83 -14.28
C MET A 774 15.34 63.65 -14.25
N TRP A 775 15.99 63.60 -15.42
CA TRP A 775 17.43 63.43 -15.55
C TRP A 775 18.17 64.77 -15.53
N THR A 776 18.65 65.18 -14.36
CA THR A 776 19.61 66.29 -14.24
C THR A 776 20.99 65.90 -14.79
N ARG A 777 21.61 66.81 -15.55
CA ARG A 777 22.97 66.65 -16.08
C ARG A 777 24.01 67.01 -15.01
N SER A 778 25.11 66.28 -14.96
CA SER A 778 26.28 66.63 -14.14
C SER A 778 27.29 67.41 -14.98
N ASP A 779 27.46 68.70 -14.68
CA ASP A 779 28.29 69.63 -15.47
C ASP A 779 29.79 69.27 -15.48
N THR A 780 30.26 68.45 -14.54
CA THR A 780 31.66 68.03 -14.41
C THR A 780 31.96 66.65 -15.01
N THR A 781 30.94 65.89 -15.45
CA THR A 781 31.13 64.52 -15.99
C THR A 781 30.34 64.20 -17.24
N GLY A 782 29.39 65.07 -17.66
CA GLY A 782 28.54 64.86 -18.84
C GLY A 782 27.48 63.77 -18.71
N LEU A 783 27.62 62.88 -17.72
CA LEU A 783 26.69 61.81 -17.38
C LEU A 783 25.45 62.38 -16.68
N GLY A 784 24.27 62.03 -17.19
CA GLY A 784 23.01 62.27 -16.50
C GLY A 784 22.83 61.27 -15.37
N ARG A 785 22.27 61.73 -14.24
CA ARG A 785 21.97 60.87 -13.09
C ARG A 785 20.52 61.07 -12.67
N MET A 786 19.79 59.98 -12.54
CA MET A 786 18.41 59.97 -12.03
C MET A 786 18.45 60.25 -10.52
N SER A 787 17.52 61.05 -10.00
CA SER A 787 17.43 61.31 -8.55
C SER A 787 16.98 60.05 -7.79
N ASP A 788 17.39 59.91 -6.53
CA ASP A 788 17.01 58.74 -5.71
C ASP A 788 15.48 58.68 -5.47
N GLU A 789 14.78 59.83 -5.52
CA GLU A 789 13.32 59.92 -5.44
C GLU A 789 12.64 59.42 -6.73
N ALA A 790 13.12 59.84 -7.91
CA ALA A 790 12.62 59.32 -9.19
C ALA A 790 12.93 57.82 -9.35
N ALA A 791 14.08 57.37 -8.84
CA ALA A 791 14.42 55.94 -8.78
C ALA A 791 13.49 55.17 -7.85
N ARG A 792 13.07 55.76 -6.71
CA ARG A 792 12.06 55.18 -5.81
C ARG A 792 10.69 55.12 -6.46
N ALA A 793 10.19 56.21 -7.01
CA ALA A 793 8.87 56.28 -7.63
C ALA A 793 8.73 55.32 -8.84
N TRP A 794 9.79 55.20 -9.65
CA TRP A 794 9.84 54.21 -10.73
C TRP A 794 9.91 52.77 -10.21
N LEU A 795 10.65 52.50 -9.13
CA LEU A 795 10.68 51.17 -8.49
C LEU A 795 9.34 50.80 -7.83
N GLU A 796 8.68 51.71 -7.13
CA GLU A 796 7.37 51.46 -6.53
C GLU A 796 6.34 51.17 -7.62
N GLN A 797 6.31 51.95 -8.72
CA GLN A 797 5.45 51.62 -9.86
C GLN A 797 5.80 50.28 -10.51
N ALA A 798 7.08 49.99 -10.74
CA ALA A 798 7.51 48.70 -11.29
C ALA A 798 7.10 47.51 -10.40
N MET A 799 7.28 47.61 -9.08
CA MET A 799 6.90 46.57 -8.13
C MET A 799 5.36 46.41 -8.01
N THR A 800 4.58 47.49 -8.18
CA THR A 800 3.11 47.38 -8.31
C THR A 800 2.66 46.79 -9.65
N VAL A 801 3.47 46.85 -10.72
CA VAL A 801 3.20 46.18 -11.99
C VAL A 801 3.57 44.70 -11.92
N ASP A 802 4.76 44.35 -11.41
CA ASP A 802 5.17 42.95 -11.16
C ASP A 802 4.13 42.21 -10.30
N SER A 803 3.72 42.80 -9.17
CA SER A 803 2.72 42.16 -8.29
C SER A 803 1.32 42.11 -8.90
N ALA A 804 0.96 43.00 -9.82
CA ALA A 804 -0.30 42.94 -10.57
C ALA A 804 -0.25 41.95 -11.75
N GLU A 805 0.93 41.70 -12.35
CA GLU A 805 1.13 40.68 -13.38
C GLU A 805 1.34 39.27 -12.77
N GLU A 806 1.85 39.15 -11.54
CA GLU A 806 1.74 37.89 -10.77
C GLU A 806 0.31 37.65 -10.24
N GLU A 807 -0.47 38.70 -9.95
CA GLU A 807 -1.94 38.63 -9.79
C GLU A 807 -2.70 38.48 -11.14
N VAL A 808 -2.15 37.71 -12.09
CA VAL A 808 -3.04 36.93 -12.97
C VAL A 808 -3.93 36.09 -12.06
N GLN A 809 -5.21 36.47 -11.97
CA GLN A 809 -6.21 35.67 -11.29
C GLN A 809 -6.28 34.31 -11.96
N ARG A 810 -5.58 33.33 -11.39
CA ARG A 810 -5.67 31.91 -11.71
C ARG A 810 -7.02 31.38 -11.24
N ILE A 811 -8.11 31.93 -11.79
CA ILE A 811 -9.49 31.55 -11.46
C ILE A 811 -9.57 30.04 -11.64
N PRO A 812 -9.76 29.25 -10.56
CA PRO A 812 -9.74 27.81 -10.67
C PRO A 812 -10.83 27.39 -11.67
N PRO A 813 -10.51 26.52 -12.64
CA PRO A 813 -11.40 26.24 -13.76
C PRO A 813 -12.75 25.77 -13.22
N ARG A 814 -13.84 26.26 -13.82
CA ARG A 814 -15.20 26.02 -13.31
C ARG A 814 -15.40 24.55 -12.92
N GLN A 815 -15.68 24.31 -11.64
CA GLN A 815 -15.95 22.98 -11.09
C GLN A 815 -17.03 22.26 -11.92
N ARG A 816 -16.74 21.03 -12.34
CA ARG A 816 -17.65 20.18 -13.11
C ARG A 816 -18.02 18.95 -12.30
N LEU A 817 -19.26 18.47 -12.47
CA LEU A 817 -19.66 17.15 -11.98
C LEU A 817 -18.99 16.08 -12.85
N TYR A 818 -18.53 14.97 -12.26
CA TYR A 818 -18.04 13.83 -13.03
C TYR A 818 -19.16 13.23 -13.89
N GLN A 819 -18.87 12.94 -15.15
CA GLN A 819 -19.73 12.20 -16.07
C GLN A 819 -19.06 10.87 -16.42
N VAL A 820 -19.83 9.79 -16.54
CA VAL A 820 -19.31 8.43 -16.72
C VAL A 820 -18.65 8.28 -18.10
N GLU A 821 -17.34 8.44 -18.14
CA GLU A 821 -16.46 8.18 -19.29
C GLU A 821 -15.89 6.77 -19.23
N TYR A 822 -16.07 5.97 -20.28
CA TYR A 822 -15.51 4.62 -20.39
C TYR A 822 -14.18 4.58 -21.14
N SER A 823 -13.22 3.78 -20.65
CA SER A 823 -11.95 3.45 -21.31
C SER A 823 -11.79 1.94 -21.49
N ILE A 824 -10.92 1.50 -22.41
CA ILE A 824 -10.53 0.10 -22.55
C ILE A 824 -9.34 -0.16 -21.60
N ASN A 825 -9.53 -0.97 -20.56
CA ASN A 825 -8.47 -1.31 -19.61
C ASN A 825 -7.58 -2.45 -20.12
N SER A 826 -8.19 -3.47 -20.74
CA SER A 826 -7.47 -4.65 -21.21
C SER A 826 -8.14 -5.32 -22.41
N ALA A 827 -7.31 -5.85 -23.30
CA ALA A 827 -7.71 -6.82 -24.33
C ALA A 827 -6.91 -8.12 -24.12
N THR A 828 -7.62 -9.25 -24.10
CA THR A 828 -7.03 -10.59 -24.04
C THR A 828 -7.27 -11.28 -25.38
N THR A 829 -6.23 -11.88 -25.96
CA THR A 829 -6.34 -12.78 -27.11
C THR A 829 -5.45 -14.00 -26.86
N GLN A 830 -6.06 -15.15 -26.53
CA GLN A 830 -5.35 -16.35 -26.10
C GLN A 830 -5.88 -17.63 -26.75
N LEU A 831 -5.08 -18.69 -26.73
CA LEU A 831 -5.54 -20.05 -26.96
C LEU A 831 -6.35 -20.52 -25.73
N SER A 832 -7.54 -21.06 -25.96
CA SER A 832 -8.38 -21.66 -24.92
C SER A 832 -8.61 -23.15 -25.17
N PHE A 833 -8.86 -23.87 -24.08
CA PHE A 833 -9.35 -25.25 -24.04
C PHE A 833 -10.53 -25.38 -23.04
N ASP A 834 -11.09 -24.24 -22.63
CA ASP A 834 -12.13 -24.11 -21.61
C ASP A 834 -13.20 -23.14 -22.12
N TYR A 835 -14.47 -23.39 -21.77
CA TYR A 835 -15.63 -22.59 -22.18
C TYR A 835 -15.61 -21.16 -21.57
N LEU A 836 -16.15 -20.19 -22.32
CA LEU A 836 -16.13 -18.75 -22.01
C LEU A 836 -16.92 -18.41 -20.75
N SER A 837 -18.10 -19.02 -20.62
CA SER A 837 -18.79 -19.11 -19.34
C SER A 837 -18.49 -20.48 -18.71
N ALA A 838 -18.29 -20.46 -17.40
CA ALA A 838 -18.31 -21.69 -16.63
C ALA A 838 -19.76 -22.22 -16.63
N THR A 839 -20.12 -23.12 -17.55
CA THR A 839 -21.42 -23.82 -17.62
C THR A 839 -21.27 -25.33 -17.51
N TYR A 840 -21.99 -25.99 -16.58
CA TYR A 840 -22.01 -27.46 -16.57
C TYR A 840 -22.81 -27.94 -17.80
N GLN A 841 -22.52 -29.14 -18.28
CA GLN A 841 -23.03 -29.67 -19.55
C GLN A 841 -24.29 -30.50 -19.32
N GLN A 842 -25.25 -30.43 -20.23
CA GLN A 842 -26.41 -31.33 -20.24
C GLN A 842 -25.93 -32.78 -20.34
N PHE A 843 -26.56 -33.70 -19.60
CA PHE A 843 -26.27 -35.13 -19.70
C PHE A 843 -27.11 -35.74 -20.82
N THR A 844 -26.44 -36.48 -21.72
CA THR A 844 -27.02 -36.96 -22.99
C THR A 844 -27.42 -38.44 -22.98
N ASN A 845 -27.48 -39.09 -21.81
CA ASN A 845 -27.81 -40.52 -21.63
C ASN A 845 -26.98 -41.52 -22.49
N SER A 846 -25.86 -41.08 -23.08
CA SER A 846 -25.11 -41.89 -24.05
C SER A 846 -24.29 -43.00 -23.39
N SER A 847 -24.21 -44.17 -24.04
CA SER A 847 -23.47 -45.36 -23.56
C SER A 847 -21.99 -45.08 -23.27
N SER A 848 -21.39 -44.16 -24.03
CA SER A 848 -20.20 -43.41 -23.62
C SER A 848 -20.61 -41.98 -23.23
N PRO A 849 -20.45 -41.55 -21.97
CA PRO A 849 -20.63 -40.15 -21.62
C PRO A 849 -19.65 -39.26 -22.39
N ILE A 850 -20.18 -38.28 -23.12
CA ILE A 850 -19.36 -37.39 -23.95
C ILE A 850 -19.08 -36.12 -23.14
N TYR A 851 -18.01 -36.11 -22.33
CA TYR A 851 -17.53 -34.84 -21.76
C TYR A 851 -16.83 -34.04 -22.85
N LEU A 852 -17.57 -33.13 -23.48
CA LEU A 852 -17.03 -32.24 -24.51
C LEU A 852 -16.12 -31.22 -23.86
N ASN A 853 -14.81 -31.35 -24.10
CA ASN A 853 -13.95 -30.17 -24.12
C ASN A 853 -14.27 -29.40 -25.42
N PRO A 854 -14.29 -28.06 -25.45
CA PRO A 854 -14.52 -27.31 -26.70
C PRO A 854 -13.43 -27.53 -27.75
N GLY A 855 -12.33 -28.22 -27.41
CA GLY A 855 -11.19 -28.45 -28.26
C GLY A 855 -10.19 -27.30 -28.19
N THR A 856 -9.21 -27.31 -29.08
CA THR A 856 -8.29 -26.17 -29.23
C THR A 856 -9.04 -25.01 -29.87
N GLY A 857 -9.14 -23.88 -29.17
CA GLY A 857 -9.88 -22.71 -29.64
C GLY A 857 -9.15 -21.38 -29.47
N GLY A 858 -9.67 -20.35 -30.13
CA GLY A 858 -9.28 -18.95 -29.94
C GLY A 858 -10.28 -18.23 -29.05
N LEU A 859 -9.77 -17.48 -28.07
CA LEU A 859 -10.56 -16.65 -27.16
C LEU A 859 -10.09 -15.20 -27.23
N THR A 860 -11.00 -14.29 -27.55
CA THR A 860 -10.80 -12.83 -27.45
C THR A 860 -11.74 -12.24 -26.41
N GLN A 861 -11.22 -11.40 -25.51
CA GLN A 861 -12.02 -10.63 -24.55
C GLN A 861 -11.57 -9.17 -24.51
N ILE A 862 -12.52 -8.25 -24.35
CA ILE A 862 -12.27 -6.81 -24.17
C ILE A 862 -12.96 -6.37 -22.88
N SER A 863 -12.20 -5.78 -21.95
CA SER A 863 -12.72 -5.20 -20.71
C SER A 863 -12.62 -3.68 -20.77
N MET A 864 -13.76 -3.02 -20.64
CA MET A 864 -13.89 -1.58 -20.44
C MET A 864 -14.34 -1.28 -19.01
N SER A 865 -13.98 -0.12 -18.49
CA SER A 865 -14.55 0.43 -17.25
C SER A 865 -14.64 1.94 -17.28
N ASP A 866 -15.38 2.52 -16.35
CA ASP A 866 -15.32 3.96 -16.09
C ASP A 866 -14.06 4.37 -15.32
N LEU A 867 -13.83 5.68 -15.19
CA LEU A 867 -12.68 6.21 -14.47
C LEU A 867 -12.61 5.75 -13.00
N MET A 868 -13.76 5.50 -12.35
CA MET A 868 -13.84 5.12 -10.94
C MET A 868 -13.95 3.59 -10.73
N GLU A 869 -13.87 2.78 -11.79
CA GLU A 869 -14.06 1.31 -11.77
C GLU A 869 -15.36 0.88 -11.06
N ASN A 870 -16.37 1.76 -11.09
CA ASN A 870 -17.72 1.56 -10.56
C ASN A 870 -18.65 0.89 -11.58
N HIS A 871 -18.35 1.00 -12.87
CA HIS A 871 -19.04 0.37 -13.99
C HIS A 871 -18.01 -0.40 -14.82
N ARG A 872 -18.23 -1.70 -15.01
CA ARG A 872 -17.37 -2.56 -15.84
C ARG A 872 -18.19 -3.23 -16.93
N ILE A 873 -17.69 -3.21 -18.15
CA ILE A 873 -18.25 -3.92 -19.30
C ILE A 873 -17.20 -4.91 -19.80
N VAL A 874 -17.57 -6.17 -19.97
CA VAL A 874 -16.71 -7.20 -20.57
C VAL A 874 -17.46 -7.83 -21.73
N GLY A 875 -16.88 -7.74 -22.92
CA GLY A 875 -17.29 -8.53 -24.10
C GLY A 875 -16.29 -9.67 -24.34
N GLY A 876 -16.78 -10.85 -24.68
CA GLY A 876 -15.98 -12.02 -25.01
C GLY A 876 -16.52 -12.78 -26.21
N PHE A 877 -15.61 -13.31 -27.03
CA PHE A 877 -15.91 -14.19 -28.15
C PHE A 877 -14.93 -15.37 -28.14
N GLY A 878 -15.45 -16.59 -28.27
CA GLY A 878 -14.71 -17.84 -28.30
C GLY A 878 -15.14 -18.70 -29.49
N PHE A 879 -14.20 -19.44 -30.07
CA PHE A 879 -14.47 -20.41 -31.13
C PHE A 879 -13.43 -21.53 -31.11
N SER A 880 -13.84 -22.75 -31.41
CA SER A 880 -12.93 -23.87 -31.62
C SER A 880 -12.36 -23.87 -33.06
N PHE A 881 -11.13 -24.36 -33.25
CA PHE A 881 -10.44 -24.30 -34.56
C PHE A 881 -10.99 -25.28 -35.61
N ASP A 882 -11.80 -26.25 -35.20
CA ASP A 882 -12.64 -27.09 -36.07
C ASP A 882 -14.01 -26.45 -36.35
N PHE A 883 -14.31 -25.29 -35.74
CA PHE A 883 -15.58 -24.58 -35.76
C PHE A 883 -16.79 -25.42 -35.26
N SER A 884 -16.55 -26.49 -34.49
CA SER A 884 -17.61 -27.28 -33.85
C SER A 884 -18.33 -26.53 -32.73
N SER A 885 -17.68 -25.53 -32.12
CA SER A 885 -18.25 -24.69 -31.06
C SER A 885 -17.97 -23.19 -31.24
N THR A 886 -18.92 -22.37 -30.81
CA THR A 886 -18.84 -20.89 -30.81
C THR A 886 -19.51 -20.32 -29.56
N GLU A 887 -18.92 -19.29 -28.98
CA GLU A 887 -19.36 -18.69 -27.71
C GLU A 887 -19.29 -17.17 -27.72
N TYR A 888 -20.26 -16.56 -27.05
CA TYR A 888 -20.35 -15.12 -26.83
C TYR A 888 -20.64 -14.84 -25.35
N LEU A 889 -19.92 -13.89 -24.77
CA LEU A 889 -20.09 -13.44 -23.39
C LEU A 889 -20.27 -11.92 -23.37
N PHE A 890 -21.29 -11.45 -22.66
CA PHE A 890 -21.43 -10.04 -22.27
C PHE A 890 -21.64 -9.96 -20.76
N SER A 891 -20.87 -9.13 -20.07
CA SER A 891 -21.01 -8.92 -18.64
C SER A 891 -20.96 -7.43 -18.31
N TYR A 892 -22.00 -6.95 -17.63
CA TYR A 892 -22.04 -5.62 -17.02
C TYR A 892 -21.98 -5.75 -15.49
N GLU A 893 -21.07 -5.04 -14.84
CA GLU A 893 -20.93 -5.01 -13.37
C GLU A 893 -21.02 -3.57 -12.84
N TYR A 894 -21.85 -3.38 -11.82
CA TYR A 894 -22.06 -2.13 -11.10
C TYR A 894 -21.59 -2.29 -9.64
N LEU A 895 -20.63 -1.45 -9.26
CA LEU A 895 -19.81 -1.57 -8.03
C LEU A 895 -19.80 -0.32 -7.16
N GLU A 896 -20.48 0.77 -7.54
CA GLU A 896 -20.53 2.03 -6.77
C GLU A 896 -21.05 1.84 -5.34
N ARG A 897 -21.91 0.83 -5.11
CA ARG A 897 -22.46 0.47 -3.80
C ARG A 897 -21.84 -0.82 -3.25
N ARG A 898 -21.81 -0.93 -1.91
CA ARG A 898 -21.28 -2.09 -1.17
C ARG A 898 -21.84 -3.41 -1.70
N LEU A 899 -23.17 -3.48 -1.82
CA LEU A 899 -23.84 -4.50 -2.61
C LEU A 899 -23.54 -4.22 -4.09
N GLY A 900 -22.62 -4.99 -4.67
CA GLY A 900 -22.36 -4.97 -6.10
C GLY A 900 -23.37 -5.81 -6.86
N HIS A 901 -23.68 -5.42 -8.09
CA HIS A 901 -24.63 -6.10 -8.96
C HIS A 901 -23.95 -6.42 -10.29
N GLN A 902 -24.13 -7.62 -10.83
CA GLN A 902 -23.61 -8.01 -12.14
C GLN A 902 -24.72 -8.67 -12.96
N LEU A 903 -24.85 -8.28 -14.23
CA LEU A 903 -25.61 -9.01 -15.23
C LEU A 903 -24.61 -9.70 -16.16
N VAL A 904 -24.73 -11.01 -16.33
CA VAL A 904 -23.99 -11.80 -17.31
C VAL A 904 -24.97 -12.41 -18.29
N LEU A 905 -24.71 -12.23 -19.58
CA LEU A 905 -25.37 -12.88 -20.70
C LEU A 905 -24.34 -13.77 -21.38
N HIS A 906 -24.69 -15.03 -21.60
CA HIS A 906 -23.84 -16.02 -22.24
C HIS A 906 -24.62 -16.76 -23.32
N MET A 907 -23.97 -17.03 -24.45
CA MET A 907 -24.55 -17.78 -25.56
C MET A 907 -23.50 -18.72 -26.11
N ALA A 908 -23.75 -20.02 -26.05
CA ALA A 908 -22.86 -21.06 -26.57
C ALA A 908 -23.62 -21.96 -27.56
N ASN A 909 -22.99 -22.24 -28.70
CA ASN A 909 -23.49 -23.23 -29.67
C ASN A 909 -22.43 -24.32 -29.82
N PHE A 910 -22.83 -25.59 -29.79
CA PHE A 910 -21.96 -26.70 -30.16
C PHE A 910 -22.68 -27.71 -31.05
N ASN A 911 -21.92 -28.36 -31.93
CA ASN A 911 -22.36 -29.50 -32.73
C ASN A 911 -21.80 -30.80 -32.12
N SER A 912 -22.58 -31.87 -32.09
CA SER A 912 -22.14 -33.19 -31.62
C SER A 912 -23.00 -34.29 -32.25
N ASN A 913 -22.76 -35.56 -31.90
CA ASN A 913 -23.57 -36.70 -32.35
C ASN A 913 -24.29 -37.33 -31.16
N ASP A 914 -25.53 -37.76 -31.36
CA ASP A 914 -26.34 -38.45 -30.34
C ASP A 914 -26.04 -39.96 -30.30
N TYR A 915 -26.71 -40.71 -29.42
CA TYR A 915 -26.54 -42.15 -29.20
C TYR A 915 -26.48 -42.98 -30.49
N ASP A 916 -27.45 -42.79 -31.38
CA ASP A 916 -27.55 -43.50 -32.67
C ASP A 916 -26.62 -42.94 -33.76
N GLY A 917 -25.69 -42.05 -33.40
CA GLY A 917 -24.72 -41.43 -34.30
C GLY A 917 -25.24 -40.21 -35.07
N TYR A 918 -26.53 -39.87 -34.97
CA TYR A 918 -27.12 -38.73 -35.65
C TYR A 918 -26.54 -37.39 -35.17
N PRO A 919 -26.08 -36.50 -36.07
CA PRO A 919 -25.57 -35.19 -35.70
C PRO A 919 -26.69 -34.28 -35.17
N TYR A 920 -26.44 -33.56 -34.09
CA TYR A 920 -27.30 -32.54 -33.51
C TYR A 920 -26.53 -31.26 -33.21
N LYS A 921 -27.27 -30.16 -33.00
CA LYS A 921 -26.75 -28.87 -32.59
C LYS A 921 -27.45 -28.40 -31.31
N GLN A 922 -26.68 -28.23 -30.24
CA GLN A 922 -27.12 -27.57 -29.03
C GLN A 922 -26.87 -26.07 -29.15
N ASN A 923 -27.88 -25.27 -28.77
CA ASN A 923 -27.73 -23.84 -28.52
C ASN A 923 -28.13 -23.59 -27.06
N THR A 924 -27.27 -22.92 -26.30
CA THR A 924 -27.43 -22.63 -24.87
C THR A 924 -27.41 -21.11 -24.67
N TYR A 925 -28.39 -20.57 -23.96
CA TYR A 925 -28.50 -19.15 -23.64
C TYR A 925 -28.65 -18.96 -22.14
N ASP A 926 -27.65 -18.41 -21.44
CA ASP A 926 -27.68 -18.15 -20.00
C ASP A 926 -27.76 -16.65 -19.68
N VAL A 927 -28.53 -16.32 -18.64
CA VAL A 927 -28.72 -14.98 -18.08
C VAL A 927 -28.57 -15.07 -16.57
N HIS A 928 -27.55 -14.43 -16.00
CA HIS A 928 -27.24 -14.48 -14.57
C HIS A 928 -27.21 -13.07 -13.98
N TYR A 929 -28.06 -12.83 -12.98
CA TYR A 929 -28.04 -11.63 -12.14
C TYR A 929 -27.39 -11.96 -10.79
N VAL A 930 -26.16 -11.49 -10.57
CA VAL A 930 -25.31 -11.81 -9.41
C VAL A 930 -25.18 -10.61 -8.49
N MET A 931 -25.64 -10.76 -7.26
CA MET A 931 -25.44 -9.82 -6.15
C MET A 931 -24.20 -10.22 -5.33
N LYS A 932 -23.34 -9.26 -5.00
CA LYS A 932 -22.05 -9.47 -4.33
C LYS A 932 -21.91 -8.57 -3.10
N TYR A 933 -22.02 -9.12 -1.89
CA TYR A 933 -21.94 -8.39 -0.63
C TYR A 933 -20.67 -8.74 0.17
N PRO A 934 -19.67 -7.85 0.25
CA PRO A 934 -18.46 -8.09 1.02
C PRO A 934 -18.71 -7.86 2.52
N LEU A 935 -18.51 -8.90 3.32
CA LEU A 935 -18.58 -8.86 4.79
C LEU A 935 -17.32 -8.21 5.37
N THR A 936 -16.16 -8.62 4.84
CA THR A 936 -14.83 -8.09 5.16
C THR A 936 -13.97 -8.10 3.89
N PRO A 937 -12.81 -7.42 3.85
CA PRO A 937 -11.91 -7.48 2.70
C PRO A 937 -11.35 -8.88 2.37
N VAL A 938 -11.60 -9.91 3.20
CA VAL A 938 -11.27 -11.33 2.91
C VAL A 938 -12.49 -12.25 2.83
N SER A 939 -13.73 -11.74 2.93
CA SER A 939 -14.92 -12.61 2.91
C SER A 939 -16.18 -11.93 2.37
N MET A 940 -16.94 -12.66 1.56
CA MET A 940 -18.08 -12.17 0.79
C MET A 940 -19.21 -13.22 0.81
N ILE A 941 -20.45 -12.75 0.77
CA ILE A 941 -21.61 -13.55 0.34
C ILE A 941 -21.97 -13.13 -1.08
N ARG A 942 -22.24 -14.09 -1.95
CA ARG A 942 -22.81 -13.87 -3.28
C ARG A 942 -24.16 -14.59 -3.37
N ALA A 943 -25.09 -13.97 -4.07
CA ALA A 943 -26.40 -14.55 -4.37
C ALA A 943 -26.72 -14.29 -5.85
N SER A 944 -27.00 -15.34 -6.61
CA SER A 944 -27.35 -15.23 -8.03
C SER A 944 -28.78 -15.72 -8.25
N VAL A 945 -29.52 -14.96 -9.06
CA VAL A 945 -30.72 -15.43 -9.75
C VAL A 945 -30.32 -15.65 -11.20
N PHE A 946 -30.79 -16.72 -11.83
CA PHE A 946 -30.39 -17.05 -13.20
C PHE A 946 -31.52 -17.63 -14.03
N GLY A 947 -31.34 -17.66 -15.35
CA GLY A 947 -32.16 -18.31 -16.37
C GLY A 947 -31.30 -18.87 -17.49
N ARG A 948 -31.50 -20.14 -17.84
CA ARG A 948 -30.90 -20.82 -19.00
C ARG A 948 -31.99 -21.26 -19.94
N TYR A 949 -31.71 -21.25 -21.24
CA TYR A 949 -32.52 -21.90 -22.26
C TYR A 949 -31.62 -22.81 -23.08
N ASP A 950 -31.86 -24.11 -22.96
CA ASP A 950 -31.24 -25.16 -23.77
C ASP A 950 -32.15 -25.46 -24.97
N ARG A 951 -31.58 -25.61 -26.17
CA ARG A 951 -32.28 -26.12 -27.35
C ARG A 951 -31.38 -27.05 -28.15
N SER A 952 -31.73 -28.33 -28.18
CA SER A 952 -31.15 -29.32 -29.09
C SER A 952 -31.95 -29.37 -30.40
N ILE A 953 -31.24 -29.43 -31.51
CA ILE A 953 -31.81 -29.51 -32.86
C ILE A 953 -31.12 -30.65 -33.59
N GLN A 954 -31.85 -31.73 -33.90
CA GLN A 954 -31.32 -32.78 -34.76
C GLN A 954 -31.02 -32.21 -36.15
N GLN A 955 -29.88 -32.56 -36.74
CA GLN A 955 -29.56 -32.16 -38.11
C GLN A 955 -30.18 -33.18 -39.07
N ALA A 956 -30.95 -32.68 -40.03
CA ALA A 956 -31.58 -33.50 -41.07
C ALA A 956 -30.53 -34.03 -42.05
N ILE A 957 -30.13 -35.29 -41.88
CA ILE A 957 -29.23 -36.04 -42.78
C ILE A 957 -29.95 -37.20 -43.49
N ASP A 958 -31.07 -37.66 -42.93
CA ASP A 958 -31.98 -38.62 -43.53
C ASP A 958 -33.45 -38.29 -43.17
N TYR A 959 -34.39 -39.15 -43.56
CA TYR A 959 -35.81 -38.95 -43.26
C TYR A 959 -36.13 -39.11 -41.76
N PRO A 960 -35.65 -40.14 -41.03
CA PRO A 960 -35.74 -40.21 -39.57
C PRO A 960 -35.31 -38.92 -38.86
N SER A 961 -34.11 -38.40 -39.12
CA SER A 961 -33.57 -37.24 -38.40
C SER A 961 -34.21 -35.91 -38.81
N LEU A 962 -34.84 -35.85 -39.99
CA LEU A 962 -35.72 -34.75 -40.42
C LEU A 962 -37.07 -34.75 -39.67
N MET A 963 -37.58 -35.91 -39.29
CA MET A 963 -38.86 -36.06 -38.57
C MET A 963 -38.73 -35.91 -37.04
N THR A 964 -37.51 -35.79 -36.51
CA THR A 964 -37.24 -35.60 -35.07
C THR A 964 -37.47 -34.14 -34.64
N GLU A 965 -38.36 -33.92 -33.67
CA GLU A 965 -38.64 -32.58 -33.12
C GLU A 965 -37.46 -31.98 -32.31
N SER A 966 -37.37 -30.64 -32.27
CA SER A 966 -36.35 -29.95 -31.45
C SER A 966 -36.68 -30.00 -29.95
N TYR A 967 -35.88 -30.74 -29.17
CA TYR A 967 -35.93 -30.66 -27.70
C TYR A 967 -35.52 -29.26 -27.21
N HIS A 968 -36.26 -28.72 -26.24
CA HIS A 968 -36.06 -27.37 -25.73
C HIS A 968 -36.43 -27.29 -24.24
N GLU A 969 -35.65 -26.56 -23.44
CA GLU A 969 -35.79 -26.57 -21.98
C GLU A 969 -35.45 -25.21 -21.34
N LEU A 970 -36.43 -24.59 -20.67
CA LEU A 970 -36.27 -23.30 -19.98
C LEU A 970 -36.07 -23.50 -18.47
N ARG A 971 -35.05 -22.83 -17.97
CA ARG A 971 -34.22 -23.31 -16.87
C ARG A 971 -33.68 -22.15 -15.96
N VAL A 972 -34.54 -21.45 -15.21
CA VAL A 972 -34.34 -20.37 -14.19
C VAL A 972 -34.33 -20.82 -12.70
N GLY A 973 -33.37 -20.37 -11.88
CA GLY A 973 -33.20 -20.78 -10.47
C GLY A 973 -32.24 -19.90 -9.65
N LEU A 974 -31.67 -20.44 -8.57
CA LEU A 974 -30.94 -19.69 -7.53
C LEU A 974 -29.57 -20.28 -7.17
N LYS A 975 -28.61 -19.42 -6.79
CA LYS A 975 -27.30 -19.83 -6.21
C LYS A 975 -26.92 -18.93 -5.04
N ALA A 976 -26.37 -19.52 -3.98
CA ALA A 976 -25.72 -18.81 -2.89
C ALA A 976 -24.27 -19.28 -2.74
N GLU A 977 -23.31 -18.37 -2.62
CA GLU A 977 -21.91 -18.67 -2.32
C GLU A 977 -21.46 -17.91 -1.07
N TRP A 978 -20.78 -18.58 -0.14
CA TRP A 978 -19.90 -17.92 0.83
C TRP A 978 -18.45 -18.11 0.38
N VAL A 979 -17.75 -16.99 0.18
CA VAL A 979 -16.35 -16.95 -0.28
C VAL A 979 -15.47 -16.38 0.83
N TYR A 980 -14.32 -17.00 1.03
CA TYR A 980 -13.24 -16.54 1.90
C TYR A 980 -11.91 -16.59 1.15
N ASP A 981 -11.17 -15.48 1.08
CA ASP A 981 -9.84 -15.44 0.46
C ASP A 981 -8.85 -14.58 1.25
N HIS A 982 -7.91 -15.27 1.90
CA HIS A 982 -6.74 -14.73 2.59
C HIS A 982 -5.44 -15.36 2.00
N SER A 983 -5.47 -15.71 0.71
CA SER A 983 -4.32 -16.17 -0.08
C SER A 983 -3.58 -14.99 -0.75
N ARG A 984 -2.27 -14.92 -0.59
CA ARG A 984 -1.43 -13.88 -1.19
C ARG A 984 -0.67 -14.46 -2.38
N PHE A 985 -0.86 -13.88 -3.55
CA PHE A 985 -0.03 -14.16 -4.73
C PHE A 985 1.45 -13.83 -4.44
N VAL A 986 2.37 -14.58 -5.05
CA VAL A 986 3.82 -14.39 -4.90
C VAL A 986 4.52 -14.49 -6.26
N THR A 987 4.11 -15.46 -7.07
CA THR A 987 4.58 -15.74 -8.44
C THR A 987 3.64 -16.80 -9.02
N GLN A 988 3.64 -17.02 -10.34
CA GLN A 988 2.67 -17.91 -11.00
C GLN A 988 2.64 -19.31 -10.33
N ASN A 989 1.43 -19.82 -10.06
CA ASN A 989 1.16 -21.08 -9.34
C ASN A 989 1.63 -21.14 -7.85
N ILE A 990 2.16 -20.04 -7.28
CA ILE A 990 2.66 -19.97 -5.89
C ILE A 990 1.91 -18.92 -5.07
N TYR A 991 1.17 -19.39 -4.08
CA TYR A 991 0.39 -18.60 -3.11
C TYR A 991 0.89 -18.85 -1.68
N PHE A 992 0.63 -17.90 -0.76
CA PHE A 992 0.73 -18.14 0.69
C PHE A 992 -0.60 -17.81 1.40
N GLY A 993 -1.11 -18.69 2.25
CA GLY A 993 -2.34 -18.46 3.03
C GLY A 993 -3.49 -19.40 2.63
N THR A 994 -4.72 -19.02 2.96
CA THR A 994 -5.92 -19.87 2.78
C THR A 994 -6.99 -19.20 1.94
N ARG A 995 -7.66 -19.97 1.08
CA ARG A 995 -8.87 -19.59 0.37
C ARG A 995 -9.89 -20.72 0.41
N GLY A 996 -11.18 -20.40 0.36
CA GLY A 996 -12.25 -21.39 0.43
C GLY A 996 -13.59 -20.83 -0.03
N LYS A 997 -14.44 -21.73 -0.51
CA LYS A 997 -15.81 -21.46 -0.96
C LYS A 997 -16.73 -22.56 -0.45
N ILE A 998 -17.92 -22.18 -0.01
CA ILE A 998 -19.07 -23.08 0.14
C ILE A 998 -20.17 -22.53 -0.78
N TRP A 999 -20.84 -23.39 -1.52
CA TRP A 999 -21.96 -22.99 -2.38
C TRP A 999 -23.15 -23.94 -2.26
N ALA A 1000 -24.33 -23.39 -2.49
CA ALA A 1000 -25.58 -24.11 -2.67
C ALA A 1000 -26.30 -23.56 -3.90
N GLU A 1001 -26.78 -24.45 -4.77
CA GLU A 1001 -27.46 -24.14 -6.02
C GLU A 1001 -28.79 -24.87 -6.04
N TYR A 1002 -29.85 -24.14 -6.39
CA TYR A 1002 -31.17 -24.70 -6.63
C TYR A 1002 -31.53 -24.59 -8.10
N TYR A 1003 -31.83 -25.75 -8.65
CA TYR A 1003 -32.08 -26.10 -10.03
C TYR A 1003 -33.44 -26.87 -10.06
N GLN A 1004 -34.25 -26.61 -11.06
CA GLN A 1004 -35.69 -26.82 -11.09
C GLN A 1004 -36.15 -26.92 -12.61
N GLY A 1005 -37.43 -27.04 -13.03
CA GLY A 1005 -37.84 -26.98 -14.49
C GLY A 1005 -39.07 -26.11 -14.80
N VAL A 1006 -39.07 -25.20 -15.80
CA VAL A 1006 -40.27 -24.32 -16.06
C VAL A 1006 -41.43 -25.15 -16.61
N TRP A 1007 -41.20 -25.85 -17.72
CA TRP A 1007 -42.27 -26.54 -18.45
C TRP A 1007 -42.58 -27.92 -17.89
N ASN A 1008 -41.63 -28.54 -17.19
CA ASN A 1008 -41.84 -29.75 -16.42
C ASN A 1008 -41.39 -29.55 -14.97
N ASN A 1009 -42.40 -29.33 -14.11
CA ASN A 1009 -42.28 -29.15 -12.67
C ASN A 1009 -41.54 -30.27 -11.92
N LEU A 1010 -41.32 -31.45 -12.53
CA LEU A 1010 -40.60 -32.59 -11.94
C LEU A 1010 -39.06 -32.55 -12.14
N GLN A 1011 -38.52 -31.52 -12.79
CA GLN A 1011 -37.10 -31.44 -13.13
C GLN A 1011 -36.26 -30.71 -12.05
N ASN A 1012 -36.42 -31.05 -10.77
CA ASN A 1012 -35.68 -30.40 -9.67
C ASN A 1012 -34.38 -31.10 -9.27
N LEU A 1013 -33.38 -30.27 -8.95
CA LEU A 1013 -31.99 -30.58 -8.71
C LEU A 1013 -31.45 -29.58 -7.67
N PHE A 1014 -30.66 -30.06 -6.73
CA PHE A 1014 -29.91 -29.25 -5.79
C PHE A 1014 -28.46 -29.66 -5.92
N VAL A 1015 -27.55 -28.71 -5.78
CA VAL A 1015 -26.12 -28.98 -5.63
C VAL A 1015 -25.61 -28.25 -4.41
N VAL A 1016 -24.87 -28.94 -3.55
CA VAL A 1016 -24.16 -28.34 -2.43
C VAL A 1016 -22.69 -28.75 -2.51
N GLY A 1017 -21.78 -27.78 -2.36
CA GLY A 1017 -20.35 -28.03 -2.53
C GLY A 1017 -19.44 -27.14 -1.71
N LEU A 1018 -18.19 -27.59 -1.60
CA LEU A 1018 -17.10 -26.95 -0.85
C LEU A 1018 -15.79 -27.15 -1.61
N ASP A 1019 -14.99 -26.09 -1.73
CA ASP A 1019 -13.58 -26.16 -2.16
C ASP A 1019 -12.76 -25.33 -1.15
N PHE A 1020 -11.76 -25.93 -0.54
CA PHE A 1020 -10.87 -25.31 0.45
C PHE A 1020 -9.42 -25.56 0.11
N ARG A 1021 -8.59 -24.51 0.12
CA ARG A 1021 -7.17 -24.55 -0.28
C ARG A 1021 -6.28 -23.85 0.75
N ASP A 1022 -5.18 -24.48 1.15
CA ASP A 1022 -4.18 -23.98 2.10
C ASP A 1022 -2.77 -24.09 1.51
N TYR A 1023 -2.06 -22.96 1.42
CA TYR A 1023 -0.73 -22.85 0.81
C TYR A 1023 0.28 -22.39 1.87
N ARG A 1024 1.09 -23.33 2.35
CA ARG A 1024 2.08 -23.12 3.42
C ARG A 1024 3.48 -22.96 2.84
N ARG A 1025 4.13 -21.84 3.16
CA ARG A 1025 5.55 -21.60 2.87
C ARG A 1025 6.42 -22.59 3.63
N LEU A 1026 7.18 -23.41 2.91
CA LEU A 1026 8.20 -24.29 3.49
C LEU A 1026 9.54 -23.56 3.58
N TYR A 1027 10.07 -23.09 2.45
CA TYR A 1027 11.36 -22.40 2.37
C TYR A 1027 11.44 -21.49 1.13
N LYS A 1028 11.91 -20.24 1.28
CA LYS A 1028 11.86 -19.21 0.20
C LYS A 1028 10.48 -19.14 -0.49
N THR A 1029 10.34 -19.66 -1.70
CA THR A 1029 9.09 -19.75 -2.50
C THR A 1029 8.62 -21.19 -2.72
N MET A 1030 9.31 -22.18 -2.15
CA MET A 1030 8.81 -23.56 -2.03
C MET A 1030 7.60 -23.59 -1.08
N ILE A 1031 6.52 -24.23 -1.52
CA ILE A 1031 5.27 -24.36 -0.75
C ILE A 1031 4.80 -25.81 -0.66
N TRP A 1032 4.11 -26.10 0.44
CA TRP A 1032 3.17 -27.22 0.53
C TRP A 1032 1.77 -26.66 0.32
N ALA A 1033 1.16 -27.01 -0.80
CA ALA A 1033 -0.18 -26.62 -1.20
C ALA A 1033 -1.12 -27.81 -0.99
N ASN A 1034 -2.31 -27.55 -0.46
CA ASN A 1034 -3.32 -28.57 -0.19
C ASN A 1034 -4.68 -28.08 -0.68
N ARG A 1035 -5.49 -28.99 -1.25
CA ARG A 1035 -6.89 -28.75 -1.65
C ARG A 1035 -7.77 -29.87 -1.09
N ILE A 1036 -8.96 -29.51 -0.65
CA ILE A 1036 -10.06 -30.42 -0.33
C ILE A 1036 -11.27 -29.91 -1.13
N ALA A 1037 -11.86 -30.76 -1.96
CA ALA A 1037 -13.09 -30.45 -2.68
C ALA A 1037 -14.14 -31.55 -2.48
N LEU A 1038 -15.38 -31.14 -2.27
CA LEU A 1038 -16.54 -31.98 -1.95
C LEU A 1038 -17.74 -31.41 -2.70
N SER A 1039 -18.58 -32.26 -3.30
CA SER A 1039 -19.91 -31.83 -3.76
C SER A 1039 -20.88 -32.98 -3.84
N THR A 1040 -22.16 -32.70 -3.62
CA THR A 1040 -23.27 -33.66 -3.71
C THR A 1040 -24.46 -33.01 -4.42
N SER A 1041 -25.22 -33.81 -5.15
CA SER A 1041 -26.47 -33.39 -5.80
C SER A 1041 -27.66 -34.27 -5.43
N PHE A 1042 -28.83 -33.67 -5.28
CA PHE A 1042 -30.06 -34.35 -4.86
C PHE A 1042 -31.30 -33.67 -5.43
N GLY A 1043 -32.45 -34.34 -5.41
CA GLY A 1043 -33.66 -33.89 -6.11
C GLY A 1043 -34.26 -35.02 -6.94
N GLN A 1044 -35.24 -34.69 -7.77
CA GLN A 1044 -35.82 -35.61 -8.75
C GLN A 1044 -34.90 -35.83 -9.96
N GLN A 1045 -34.07 -34.84 -10.29
CA GLN A 1045 -32.90 -34.91 -11.18
C GLN A 1045 -31.59 -34.76 -10.39
N LYS A 1046 -30.49 -35.27 -10.95
CA LYS A 1046 -29.14 -35.22 -10.34
C LYS A 1046 -28.07 -34.67 -11.31
N LEU A 1047 -26.91 -34.33 -10.76
CA LEU A 1047 -25.68 -33.98 -11.50
C LEU A 1047 -24.66 -35.10 -11.30
N VAL A 1048 -24.12 -35.65 -12.39
CA VAL A 1048 -23.05 -36.67 -12.34
C VAL A 1048 -21.66 -36.03 -12.29
N TYR A 1049 -20.82 -36.52 -11.39
CA TYR A 1049 -19.43 -36.10 -11.24
C TYR A 1049 -18.48 -37.18 -11.78
N TYR A 1050 -17.82 -36.91 -12.89
CA TYR A 1050 -16.82 -37.80 -13.49
C TYR A 1050 -15.44 -37.55 -12.90
N MET A 1051 -14.99 -38.45 -12.02
CA MET A 1051 -13.70 -38.36 -11.37
C MET A 1051 -12.57 -38.87 -12.27
N GLY A 1052 -11.44 -38.17 -12.27
CA GLY A 1052 -10.20 -38.59 -12.95
C GLY A 1052 -9.57 -37.50 -13.81
N GLY A 1053 -8.26 -37.62 -14.07
CA GLY A 1053 -7.51 -36.67 -14.90
C GLY A 1053 -7.23 -35.33 -14.23
N VAL A 1054 -7.08 -34.28 -15.03
CA VAL A 1054 -6.75 -32.91 -14.60
C VAL A 1054 -7.61 -31.86 -15.31
N ASP A 1055 -7.75 -30.66 -14.72
CA ASP A 1055 -8.39 -29.51 -15.38
C ASP A 1055 -7.58 -29.01 -16.59
N SER A 1056 -8.29 -28.61 -17.64
CA SER A 1056 -7.74 -28.18 -18.95
C SER A 1056 -6.78 -29.21 -19.58
N TRP A 1057 -7.09 -30.51 -19.48
CA TRP A 1057 -6.28 -31.60 -20.04
C TRP A 1057 -6.36 -31.66 -21.57
N ILE A 1058 -5.27 -31.30 -22.23
CA ILE A 1058 -5.09 -31.42 -23.68
C ILE A 1058 -4.96 -32.92 -24.04
N GLY A 1059 -5.82 -33.40 -24.94
CA GLY A 1059 -5.88 -34.83 -25.29
C GLY A 1059 -6.43 -35.69 -24.15
N ALA A 1060 -7.47 -35.21 -23.45
CA ALA A 1060 -8.15 -35.95 -22.41
C ALA A 1060 -8.65 -37.32 -22.90
N ARG A 1061 -8.57 -38.31 -22.01
CA ARG A 1061 -9.05 -39.68 -22.26
C ARG A 1061 -10.04 -40.10 -21.19
N PHE A 1062 -11.19 -40.59 -21.65
CA PHE A 1062 -12.33 -41.02 -20.84
C PHE A 1062 -12.36 -42.55 -20.75
N ASN A 1063 -12.82 -43.08 -19.62
CA ASN A 1063 -13.02 -44.51 -19.42
C ASN A 1063 -14.49 -44.88 -19.68
N GLN A 1064 -14.73 -45.81 -20.59
CA GLN A 1064 -16.07 -46.29 -20.94
C GLN A 1064 -16.49 -47.52 -20.10
N ASP A 1065 -15.53 -48.25 -19.51
CA ASP A 1065 -15.77 -49.47 -18.72
C ASP A 1065 -16.61 -49.21 -17.44
N VAL A 1066 -16.59 -47.97 -16.94
CA VAL A 1066 -17.32 -47.57 -15.71
C VAL A 1066 -18.63 -46.91 -16.13
N GLN A 1067 -19.67 -47.72 -16.30
CA GLN A 1067 -21.02 -47.25 -16.65
C GLN A 1067 -21.53 -46.20 -15.65
N THR A 1068 -22.36 -45.29 -16.14
CA THR A 1068 -23.11 -44.33 -15.32
C THR A 1068 -24.49 -44.90 -15.03
N ASP A 1069 -24.99 -44.77 -13.79
CA ASP A 1069 -26.29 -45.35 -13.41
C ASP A 1069 -27.47 -44.60 -14.10
N PRO A 1070 -28.19 -45.23 -15.04
CA PRO A 1070 -29.30 -44.57 -15.74
C PRO A 1070 -30.49 -44.30 -14.80
N ASN A 1071 -30.62 -45.05 -13.71
CA ASN A 1071 -31.75 -44.96 -12.78
C ASN A 1071 -31.70 -43.71 -11.89
N GLN A 1072 -30.59 -42.96 -11.91
CA GLN A 1072 -30.41 -41.78 -11.05
C GLN A 1072 -31.06 -40.50 -11.57
N ASN A 1073 -31.56 -40.50 -12.82
CA ASN A 1073 -32.13 -39.35 -13.52
C ASN A 1073 -31.16 -38.16 -13.56
N TYR A 1074 -29.98 -38.37 -14.17
CA TYR A 1074 -29.00 -37.29 -14.35
C TYR A 1074 -29.47 -36.30 -15.43
N ALA A 1075 -29.48 -35.01 -15.10
CA ALA A 1075 -29.78 -33.94 -16.05
C ALA A 1075 -28.51 -33.28 -16.61
N TYR A 1076 -27.41 -33.34 -15.85
CA TYR A 1076 -26.17 -32.65 -16.15
C TYR A 1076 -24.94 -33.44 -15.71
N GLN A 1077 -23.79 -33.10 -16.28
CA GLN A 1077 -22.49 -33.73 -16.05
C GLN A 1077 -21.37 -32.70 -15.80
N THR A 1078 -20.37 -33.10 -15.01
CA THR A 1078 -19.15 -32.30 -14.76
C THR A 1078 -17.97 -33.17 -14.34
N LEU A 1079 -16.74 -32.63 -14.41
CA LEU A 1079 -15.55 -33.32 -13.91
C LEU A 1079 -15.35 -33.13 -12.40
N ALA A 1080 -14.75 -34.14 -11.77
CA ALA A 1080 -14.23 -34.09 -10.40
C ALA A 1080 -12.70 -34.30 -10.42
N THR A 1081 -12.00 -33.19 -10.62
CA THR A 1081 -10.54 -33.07 -10.83
C THR A 1081 -9.87 -32.31 -9.68
N ASN A 1082 -8.57 -32.47 -9.44
CA ASN A 1082 -7.66 -33.42 -10.11
C ASN A 1082 -7.69 -34.80 -9.43
N MET A 1083 -7.63 -35.87 -10.22
CA MET A 1083 -7.34 -37.23 -9.75
C MET A 1083 -6.40 -37.91 -10.75
N ARG A 1084 -5.11 -37.69 -10.57
CA ARG A 1084 -4.06 -38.18 -11.46
C ARG A 1084 -3.78 -39.67 -11.23
N GLY A 1085 -3.18 -40.32 -12.23
CA GLY A 1085 -2.91 -41.76 -12.27
C GLY A 1085 -3.98 -42.56 -13.02
N PHE A 1086 -5.08 -41.92 -13.41
CA PHE A 1086 -6.22 -42.51 -14.12
C PHE A 1086 -6.71 -41.63 -15.27
N THR A 1087 -7.45 -42.23 -16.21
CA THR A 1087 -8.32 -41.53 -17.16
C THR A 1087 -9.50 -40.87 -16.44
N GLN A 1088 -10.24 -40.00 -17.13
CA GLN A 1088 -11.53 -39.49 -16.64
C GLN A 1088 -12.53 -40.66 -16.51
N ASN A 1089 -13.48 -40.55 -15.57
CA ASN A 1089 -14.42 -41.61 -15.21
C ASN A 1089 -13.77 -42.90 -14.65
N ILE A 1090 -12.80 -42.77 -13.75
CA ILE A 1090 -12.39 -43.90 -12.89
C ILE A 1090 -13.43 -44.20 -11.80
N ARG A 1091 -14.21 -43.19 -11.42
CA ARG A 1091 -15.41 -43.26 -10.57
C ARG A 1091 -16.42 -42.22 -11.06
N ASN A 1092 -17.71 -42.51 -10.89
CA ASN A 1092 -18.79 -41.55 -11.10
C ASN A 1092 -19.88 -41.66 -10.03
N GLY A 1093 -20.82 -40.71 -10.03
CA GLY A 1093 -21.97 -40.71 -9.15
C GLY A 1093 -22.53 -39.30 -8.89
N ASN A 1094 -23.56 -39.20 -8.06
CA ASN A 1094 -24.18 -37.93 -7.69
C ASN A 1094 -23.42 -37.17 -6.58
N THR A 1095 -22.37 -37.76 -6.01
CA THR A 1095 -21.53 -37.17 -4.96
C THR A 1095 -20.05 -37.47 -5.22
N PHE A 1096 -19.16 -36.54 -4.87
CA PHE A 1096 -17.71 -36.79 -4.87
C PHE A 1096 -16.98 -36.15 -3.68
N ALA A 1097 -15.80 -36.69 -3.38
CA ALA A 1097 -14.81 -36.12 -2.47
C ALA A 1097 -13.39 -36.33 -3.00
N VAL A 1098 -12.56 -35.28 -2.95
CA VAL A 1098 -11.14 -35.33 -3.33
C VAL A 1098 -10.27 -34.50 -2.40
N ILE A 1099 -9.06 -34.99 -2.14
CA ILE A 1099 -7.98 -34.30 -1.44
C ILE A 1099 -6.74 -34.33 -2.34
N ASN A 1100 -6.14 -33.18 -2.61
CA ASN A 1100 -4.87 -33.05 -3.32
C ASN A 1100 -3.81 -32.43 -2.40
N SER A 1101 -2.60 -32.97 -2.40
CA SER A 1101 -1.45 -32.43 -1.68
C SER A 1101 -0.25 -32.32 -2.62
N GLU A 1102 0.31 -31.12 -2.73
CA GLU A 1102 1.44 -30.80 -3.62
C GLU A 1102 2.57 -30.10 -2.88
N ILE A 1103 3.80 -30.62 -3.04
CA ILE A 1103 5.02 -29.89 -2.71
C ILE A 1103 5.53 -29.25 -4.00
N ARG A 1104 5.37 -27.93 -4.12
CA ARG A 1104 5.80 -27.15 -5.28
C ARG A 1104 7.15 -26.52 -5.01
N ILE A 1105 8.13 -26.78 -5.89
CA ILE A 1105 9.53 -26.42 -5.73
C ILE A 1105 9.99 -25.58 -6.94
N PRO A 1106 9.92 -24.24 -6.87
CA PRO A 1106 10.55 -23.34 -7.85
C PRO A 1106 12.08 -23.40 -7.73
N PHE A 1107 12.69 -24.51 -8.13
CA PHE A 1107 14.04 -24.90 -7.69
C PHE A 1107 15.11 -23.87 -8.06
N VAL A 1108 14.98 -23.18 -9.20
CA VAL A 1108 15.88 -22.09 -9.60
C VAL A 1108 15.79 -20.92 -8.62
N GLN A 1109 14.58 -20.50 -8.21
CA GLN A 1109 14.40 -19.45 -7.18
C GLN A 1109 14.90 -19.91 -5.81
N VAL A 1110 14.66 -21.16 -5.45
CA VAL A 1110 15.02 -21.76 -4.16
C VAL A 1110 16.54 -21.86 -4.01
N ILE A 1111 17.27 -22.27 -5.05
CA ILE A 1111 18.72 -22.38 -5.04
C ILE A 1111 19.37 -21.00 -5.24
N SER A 1112 18.87 -20.19 -6.17
CA SER A 1112 19.51 -18.91 -6.51
C SER A 1112 19.53 -17.91 -5.34
N PRO A 1113 20.66 -17.21 -5.10
CA PRO A 1113 20.74 -16.06 -4.19
C PRO A 1113 20.28 -14.74 -4.87
N ARG A 1114 19.65 -14.80 -6.06
CA ARG A 1114 19.19 -13.64 -6.85
C ARG A 1114 17.88 -13.96 -7.58
N PRO A 1115 16.95 -13.00 -7.75
CA PRO A 1115 15.77 -13.14 -8.61
C PRO A 1115 16.15 -13.55 -10.02
N VAL A 1116 15.32 -14.43 -10.57
CA VAL A 1116 15.56 -15.05 -11.86
C VAL A 1116 14.91 -14.19 -12.93
N GLN A 1117 15.73 -13.45 -13.68
CA GLN A 1117 15.26 -12.47 -14.67
C GLN A 1117 14.51 -13.17 -15.82
N SER A 1118 15.01 -14.29 -16.34
CA SER A 1118 14.28 -15.12 -17.32
C SER A 1118 12.98 -15.66 -16.73
N SER A 1119 11.83 -15.29 -17.30
CA SER A 1119 10.52 -15.77 -16.84
C SER A 1119 10.41 -17.30 -16.88
N PHE A 1120 10.94 -17.94 -17.92
CA PHE A 1120 10.99 -19.41 -18.01
C PHE A 1120 11.68 -20.02 -16.78
N LEU A 1121 12.91 -19.59 -16.47
CA LEU A 1121 13.66 -20.11 -15.32
C LEU A 1121 13.04 -19.66 -13.97
N ARG A 1122 12.36 -18.52 -13.93
CA ARG A 1122 11.63 -18.03 -12.75
C ARG A 1122 10.46 -18.95 -12.42
N HIS A 1123 9.69 -19.33 -13.43
CA HIS A 1123 8.46 -20.12 -13.28
C HIS A 1123 8.68 -21.63 -13.53
N LEU A 1124 9.92 -22.08 -13.65
CA LEU A 1124 10.30 -23.49 -13.73
C LEU A 1124 10.21 -24.14 -12.33
N GLN A 1125 9.26 -25.07 -12.16
CA GLN A 1125 8.96 -25.71 -10.88
C GLN A 1125 8.89 -27.22 -11.02
N LEU A 1126 9.53 -27.94 -10.10
CA LEU A 1126 9.28 -29.36 -9.86
C LEU A 1126 8.13 -29.47 -8.85
N VAL A 1127 7.20 -30.38 -9.09
CA VAL A 1127 6.07 -30.66 -8.21
C VAL A 1127 6.08 -32.14 -7.84
N LEU A 1128 6.00 -32.44 -6.55
CA LEU A 1128 5.72 -33.78 -6.03
C LEU A 1128 4.28 -33.79 -5.53
N PHE A 1129 3.47 -34.77 -5.91
CA PHE A 1129 2.03 -34.75 -5.62
C PHE A 1129 1.45 -36.09 -5.17
N GLY A 1130 0.40 -36.00 -4.36
CA GLY A 1130 -0.49 -37.09 -4.01
C GLY A 1130 -1.95 -36.62 -4.04
N ASP A 1131 -2.80 -37.38 -4.71
CA ASP A 1131 -4.25 -37.19 -4.85
C ASP A 1131 -4.98 -38.40 -4.23
N VAL A 1132 -6.08 -38.20 -3.51
CA VAL A 1132 -6.95 -39.26 -3.00
C VAL A 1132 -8.41 -38.84 -3.14
N GLY A 1133 -9.27 -39.70 -3.68
CA GLY A 1133 -10.67 -39.36 -3.88
C GLY A 1133 -11.59 -40.53 -4.18
N SER A 1134 -12.89 -40.24 -4.20
CA SER A 1134 -13.95 -41.13 -4.64
C SER A 1134 -15.13 -40.32 -5.21
N ALA A 1135 -15.86 -40.90 -6.15
CA ALA A 1135 -17.20 -40.45 -6.56
C ALA A 1135 -18.17 -41.64 -6.44
N TRP A 1136 -19.40 -41.36 -6.02
CA TRP A 1136 -20.37 -42.40 -5.68
C TRP A 1136 -21.83 -41.97 -5.81
N SER A 1137 -22.69 -42.98 -5.97
CA SER A 1137 -24.14 -42.88 -5.80
C SER A 1137 -24.55 -43.31 -4.39
N GLY A 1138 -25.57 -42.66 -3.83
CA GLY A 1138 -26.15 -43.01 -2.53
C GLY A 1138 -25.51 -42.28 -1.33
N TRP A 1139 -25.92 -42.65 -0.10
CA TRP A 1139 -25.58 -41.90 1.13
C TRP A 1139 -24.09 -41.89 1.48
N ASN A 1140 -23.32 -42.91 1.05
CA ASN A 1140 -21.90 -43.04 1.36
C ASN A 1140 -21.16 -43.84 0.27
N PRO A 1141 -19.82 -43.79 0.21
CA PRO A 1141 -19.05 -44.43 -0.87
C PRO A 1141 -19.24 -45.95 -1.00
N TRP A 1142 -19.64 -46.64 0.08
CA TRP A 1142 -19.86 -48.08 0.12
C TRP A 1142 -21.34 -48.49 -0.09
N SER A 1143 -22.20 -47.60 -0.60
CA SER A 1143 -23.60 -47.96 -0.87
C SER A 1143 -23.74 -48.95 -2.03
N LYS A 1144 -24.66 -49.91 -1.90
CA LYS A 1144 -24.99 -50.89 -2.96
C LYS A 1144 -25.66 -50.28 -4.20
N ASP A 1145 -26.08 -49.02 -4.09
CA ASP A 1145 -26.63 -48.22 -5.19
C ASP A 1145 -25.56 -47.82 -6.23
N ASN A 1146 -24.28 -48.00 -5.90
CA ASN A 1146 -23.17 -47.51 -6.71
C ASN A 1146 -22.77 -48.52 -7.80
N MET A 1147 -22.86 -48.09 -9.07
CA MET A 1147 -22.59 -48.95 -10.23
C MET A 1147 -21.16 -49.49 -10.31
N PHE A 1148 -20.14 -48.88 -9.67
CA PHE A 1148 -18.79 -49.48 -9.71
C PHE A 1148 -18.72 -50.85 -8.99
N TYR A 1149 -19.67 -51.13 -8.09
CA TYR A 1149 -19.82 -52.45 -7.45
C TYR A 1149 -20.43 -53.50 -8.38
N LYS A 1150 -20.90 -53.14 -9.58
CA LYS A 1150 -21.53 -54.05 -10.53
C LYS A 1150 -20.70 -54.12 -11.80
N GLN A 1151 -20.47 -55.33 -12.28
CA GLN A 1151 -19.90 -55.57 -13.61
C GLN A 1151 -20.92 -56.34 -14.45
N THR A 1152 -21.49 -55.66 -15.44
CA THR A 1152 -22.36 -56.27 -16.45
C THR A 1152 -21.50 -56.91 -17.54
N ILE A 1153 -21.71 -58.19 -17.81
CA ILE A 1153 -21.13 -58.92 -18.94
C ILE A 1153 -22.28 -59.36 -19.82
N GLU A 1154 -22.25 -59.01 -21.10
CA GLU A 1154 -23.29 -59.36 -22.06
C GLU A 1154 -22.72 -60.30 -23.13
N ASP A 1155 -23.30 -61.49 -23.24
CA ASP A 1155 -22.96 -62.49 -24.25
C ASP A 1155 -24.23 -62.91 -25.02
N GLY A 1156 -24.39 -62.36 -26.23
CA GLY A 1156 -25.53 -62.60 -27.11
C GLY A 1156 -26.88 -62.12 -26.55
N LYS A 1157 -27.53 -62.97 -25.75
CA LYS A 1157 -28.81 -62.69 -25.05
C LYS A 1157 -28.70 -62.86 -23.53
N LEU A 1158 -27.51 -63.11 -23.00
CA LEU A 1158 -27.25 -63.35 -21.58
C LEU A 1158 -26.56 -62.13 -20.96
N THR A 1159 -27.29 -61.36 -20.17
CA THR A 1159 -26.76 -60.26 -19.35
C THR A 1159 -26.48 -60.78 -17.93
N VAL A 1160 -25.20 -60.92 -17.58
CA VAL A 1160 -24.75 -61.37 -16.24
C VAL A 1160 -24.23 -60.16 -15.46
N VAL A 1161 -24.85 -59.85 -14.32
CA VAL A 1161 -24.39 -58.77 -13.42
C VAL A 1161 -23.65 -59.40 -12.24
N LEU A 1162 -22.36 -59.09 -12.10
CA LEU A 1162 -21.49 -59.58 -11.03
C LEU A 1162 -21.25 -58.49 -9.97
N ASP A 1163 -21.44 -58.83 -8.68
CA ASP A 1163 -21.05 -57.97 -7.55
C ASP A 1163 -19.52 -57.99 -7.37
N LYS A 1164 -18.86 -56.90 -7.77
CA LYS A 1164 -17.40 -56.69 -7.74
C LYS A 1164 -16.97 -56.11 -6.40
N ASN A 1165 -16.26 -56.89 -5.58
CA ASN A 1165 -15.67 -56.39 -4.33
C ASN A 1165 -14.50 -55.42 -4.63
N ALA A 1166 -14.74 -54.12 -4.47
CA ALA A 1166 -13.78 -53.05 -4.76
C ALA A 1166 -13.81 -51.92 -3.71
N ASN A 1167 -12.68 -51.22 -3.57
CA ASN A 1167 -12.55 -50.05 -2.72
C ASN A 1167 -13.11 -48.81 -3.46
N PRO A 1168 -14.05 -48.03 -2.87
CA PRO A 1168 -14.53 -46.81 -3.49
C PRO A 1168 -13.44 -45.75 -3.69
N PHE A 1169 -12.43 -45.73 -2.81
CA PHE A 1169 -11.34 -44.77 -2.89
C PHE A 1169 -10.25 -45.24 -3.86
N VAL A 1170 -9.84 -44.30 -4.72
CA VAL A 1170 -8.65 -44.42 -5.56
C VAL A 1170 -7.66 -43.34 -5.17
N ALA A 1171 -6.37 -43.64 -5.31
CA ALA A 1171 -5.28 -42.72 -4.99
C ALA A 1171 -4.34 -42.57 -6.18
N GLY A 1172 -3.70 -41.41 -6.31
CA GLY A 1172 -2.71 -41.13 -7.34
C GLY A 1172 -1.50 -40.47 -6.72
N PHE A 1173 -0.30 -40.77 -7.22
CA PHE A 1173 0.91 -40.06 -6.81
C PHE A 1173 1.87 -39.91 -8.00
N GLY A 1174 2.74 -38.91 -7.95
CA GLY A 1174 3.62 -38.67 -9.08
C GLY A 1174 4.49 -37.43 -9.00
N VAL A 1175 5.07 -37.12 -10.15
CA VAL A 1175 6.01 -36.02 -10.35
C VAL A 1175 5.54 -35.15 -11.52
N GLY A 1176 5.70 -33.84 -11.35
CA GLY A 1176 5.21 -32.84 -12.29
C GLY A 1176 6.26 -31.77 -12.57
N LEU A 1177 6.22 -31.24 -13.78
CA LEU A 1177 6.98 -30.06 -14.19
C LEU A 1177 5.99 -28.93 -14.50
N ARG A 1178 6.31 -27.72 -14.06
CA ARG A 1178 5.62 -26.47 -14.44
C ARG A 1178 6.64 -25.52 -15.05
N MET A 1179 6.21 -24.71 -16.01
CA MET A 1179 7.03 -23.66 -16.63
C MET A 1179 6.14 -22.58 -17.22
N GLN A 1180 6.69 -21.39 -17.48
CA GLN A 1180 6.03 -20.39 -18.34
C GLN A 1180 6.83 -20.25 -19.64
N LEU A 1181 6.16 -20.35 -20.78
CA LEU A 1181 6.75 -20.30 -22.12
C LEU A 1181 5.84 -19.48 -23.05
N PHE A 1182 6.40 -18.48 -23.75
CA PHE A 1182 5.64 -17.54 -24.60
C PHE A 1182 4.42 -16.88 -23.91
N GLY A 1183 4.54 -16.64 -22.59
CA GLY A 1183 3.44 -16.12 -21.75
C GLY A 1183 2.53 -17.21 -21.17
N TYR A 1184 2.36 -18.34 -21.85
CA TYR A 1184 1.54 -19.46 -21.37
C TYR A 1184 2.22 -20.22 -20.24
N PHE A 1185 1.49 -20.45 -19.15
CA PHE A 1185 1.85 -21.40 -18.11
C PHE A 1185 1.50 -22.82 -18.58
N LEU A 1186 2.48 -23.73 -18.50
CA LEU A 1186 2.39 -25.11 -18.97
C LEU A 1186 2.56 -26.08 -17.80
N ARG A 1187 1.71 -27.11 -17.75
CA ARG A 1187 1.71 -28.16 -16.73
C ARG A 1187 1.82 -29.54 -17.38
N GLY A 1188 2.93 -30.23 -17.10
CA GLY A 1188 3.11 -31.66 -17.41
C GLY A 1188 3.15 -32.48 -16.12
N ASP A 1189 2.35 -33.55 -16.02
CA ASP A 1189 2.31 -34.46 -14.86
C ASP A 1189 2.51 -35.92 -15.31
N VAL A 1190 3.32 -36.69 -14.59
CA VAL A 1190 3.45 -38.16 -14.71
C VAL A 1190 3.00 -38.78 -13.39
N ALA A 1191 1.98 -39.64 -13.42
CA ALA A 1191 1.36 -40.19 -12.22
C ALA A 1191 1.10 -41.70 -12.31
N TRP A 1192 1.25 -42.37 -11.18
CA TRP A 1192 0.83 -43.76 -10.97
C TRP A 1192 -0.49 -43.77 -10.20
N GLY A 1193 -1.50 -44.45 -10.75
CA GLY A 1193 -2.74 -44.73 -10.05
C GLY A 1193 -2.59 -45.91 -9.09
N ALA A 1194 -3.34 -45.89 -8.00
CA ALA A 1194 -3.46 -46.98 -7.04
C ALA A 1194 -4.95 -47.23 -6.73
N GLU A 1195 -5.42 -48.42 -7.06
CA GLU A 1195 -6.81 -48.86 -6.89
C GLU A 1195 -6.81 -50.23 -6.19
N ASN A 1196 -7.77 -50.48 -5.28
CA ASN A 1196 -7.87 -51.73 -4.51
C ASN A 1196 -6.57 -52.12 -3.75
N GLY A 1197 -5.72 -51.15 -3.43
CA GLY A 1197 -4.41 -51.37 -2.80
C GLY A 1197 -3.27 -51.74 -3.76
N ILE A 1198 -3.54 -51.81 -5.07
CA ILE A 1198 -2.57 -52.20 -6.11
C ILE A 1198 -2.16 -50.96 -6.91
N VAL A 1199 -0.86 -50.73 -7.06
CA VAL A 1199 -0.32 -49.64 -7.89
C VAL A 1199 -0.22 -50.07 -9.36
N HIS A 1200 -0.70 -49.24 -10.27
CA HIS A 1200 -0.64 -49.46 -11.71
C HIS A 1200 0.81 -49.48 -12.23
N LYS A 1201 1.19 -50.52 -12.98
CA LYS A 1201 2.56 -50.67 -13.51
C LYS A 1201 2.95 -49.62 -14.55
N ARG A 1202 1.98 -49.02 -15.25
CA ARG A 1202 2.17 -47.97 -16.26
C ARG A 1202 1.65 -46.64 -15.72
N PRO A 1203 2.44 -45.55 -15.70
CA PRO A 1203 1.94 -44.24 -15.33
C PRO A 1203 1.12 -43.61 -16.46
N VAL A 1204 0.28 -42.64 -16.10
CA VAL A 1204 -0.44 -41.76 -17.04
C VAL A 1204 0.30 -40.42 -17.12
N PHE A 1205 0.48 -39.91 -18.34
CA PHE A 1205 0.97 -38.56 -18.61
C PHE A 1205 -0.19 -37.61 -18.91
N TYR A 1206 -0.12 -36.40 -18.36
CA TYR A 1206 -1.06 -35.31 -18.58
C TYR A 1206 -0.32 -34.06 -19.06
N PHE A 1207 -0.93 -33.32 -19.98
CA PHE A 1207 -0.48 -32.00 -20.41
C PHE A 1207 -1.66 -31.02 -20.36
N SER A 1208 -1.45 -29.83 -19.80
CA SER A 1208 -2.54 -28.87 -19.51
C SER A 1208 -2.01 -27.44 -19.39
N LEU A 1209 -2.91 -26.46 -19.55
CA LEU A 1209 -2.63 -25.03 -19.39
C LEU A 1209 -3.18 -24.44 -18.08
N SER A 1210 -3.71 -25.29 -17.18
CA SER A 1210 -4.29 -24.89 -15.90
C SER A 1210 -3.22 -24.42 -14.90
N THR A 1211 -3.56 -23.39 -14.11
CA THR A 1211 -2.60 -22.61 -13.30
C THR A 1211 -2.63 -22.90 -11.80
N ASP A 1212 -3.50 -23.79 -11.33
CA ASP A 1212 -3.56 -24.33 -9.96
C ASP A 1212 -4.16 -25.75 -9.97
N PHE A 1213 -4.68 -26.21 -8.81
CA PHE A 1213 -5.45 -27.45 -8.67
C PHE A 1213 -6.85 -27.38 -9.26
#